data_AF-A0AB34J1E3-F1
#
_entry.id   AF-A0AB34J1E3-F1
#
_cell.length_a   1.000
_cell.length_b   1.000
_cell.length_c   1.000
_cell.angle_alpha   90.00
_cell.angle_beta   90.00
_cell.angle_gamma   90.00
#
_symmetry.space_group_name_H-M   'P 1'
#
loop_
_entity.id
_entity.type
_entity.pdbx_description
1 polymer ?
#
loop_
_entity_poly.entity_id
_entity_poly.type
_entity_poly.pdbx_seq_one_letter_code
_entity_poly.pdbx_strand_id
1 'polypeptide(L)'
;MGDTFDVAYPIAYEALLEAFAFVKLDFVEVLPMSCFMQYGFYQSLVVKAGFPLGIYLVLVALGSAAKATHHPNSSRFFTSVGIVLIFLTFPTASQTAFAYFNCESFDNARYLIADYDIDCNSSEHETWLPVASILLALWASVPVFYCALFAFHREVLIKLYTHEARKKAAKKALMNESSRISTRLNELLAAEREALEANADFVADEAGMSVDLFLLTDSYQHSFFWWESLEAARKLLILGFLMFYEQGSFYQIMVGLLVCLASSMAYTYFHPFKAKTDNAMAILCEVSNFVGLVTFVAPPPTSRPAAPPPALSPHRMRGTLPTISTLILLRHGQSVWNGQDARFTGWCDVPLTVKGRVEAVGAGQLLRSRGFNAAKVDVAFTSELQRAHESCELALASMAGHKQHTWSSERIRRDRRLNERHYGAVQGLYKNDPHLAAQYGEETIRYWRRSLHGKPPPLTEDHPYWQPPPAPTTESLAECQQRVLECFYEVISPAMFEEADPERRDHTVFVVAHSNTIRSLMAAFDQVTDEDVPKIHVPNSVPILYRFERATRKLLSTKLQSAAGGSHARWLLSPENHAQIHNAVQPGGMLTRALFESWDVSGTRELSIADLEAGIKAMQADDVEEGPVSCAIIAVAKKIARELSMDGGKISLYEFEKRIANEVADIEQSVVRQNPDDMLGG
;
A
#
# COMPACT_ATOMS: atom_id res chain seq x y z
N MET A 1 1.67 -16.23 7.41
CA MET A 1 3.13 -16.35 7.23
C MET A 1 3.74 -14.97 7.03
N GLY A 2 3.25 -14.16 6.08
CA GLY A 2 3.60 -12.73 5.93
C GLY A 2 3.82 -12.00 7.26
N ASP A 3 2.75 -11.79 8.03
CA ASP A 3 2.82 -11.02 9.29
C ASP A 3 3.62 -11.69 10.43
N THR A 4 3.83 -13.01 10.36
CA THR A 4 4.49 -13.76 11.45
C THR A 4 6.00 -13.87 11.26
N PHE A 5 6.45 -13.93 10.00
CA PHE A 5 7.85 -14.11 9.62
C PHE A 5 8.43 -12.89 8.89
N ASP A 6 7.67 -11.80 8.79
CA ASP A 6 8.02 -10.60 8.02
C ASP A 6 8.33 -10.91 6.53
N VAL A 7 7.47 -11.75 5.93
CA VAL A 7 7.64 -12.20 4.55
C VAL A 7 6.93 -11.24 3.61
N ALA A 8 7.70 -10.42 2.90
CA ALA A 8 7.20 -9.64 1.76
C ALA A 8 6.81 -10.56 0.62
N TYR A 9 5.53 -10.55 0.22
CA TYR A 9 5.07 -11.31 -0.93
C TYR A 9 5.23 -10.47 -2.21
N PRO A 10 5.46 -11.09 -3.39
CA PRO A 10 5.38 -10.36 -4.65
C PRO A 10 4.00 -9.70 -4.81
N ILE A 11 3.95 -8.47 -5.34
CA ILE A 11 2.72 -7.68 -5.44
C ILE A 11 1.59 -8.41 -6.17
N ALA A 12 1.90 -9.22 -7.19
CA ALA A 12 0.89 -10.04 -7.86
C ALA A 12 0.26 -11.09 -6.94
N TYR A 13 1.03 -11.62 -5.98
CA TYR A 13 0.55 -12.52 -4.94
C TYR A 13 -0.18 -11.75 -3.84
N GLU A 14 0.25 -10.55 -3.46
CA GLU A 14 -0.49 -9.69 -2.52
C GLU A 14 -1.84 -9.27 -3.08
N ALA A 15 -1.92 -8.81 -4.33
CA ALA A 15 -3.18 -8.48 -5.00
C ALA A 15 -4.10 -9.71 -5.12
N LEU A 16 -3.54 -10.91 -5.32
CA LEU A 16 -4.29 -12.16 -5.27
C LEU A 16 -4.81 -12.43 -3.84
N LEU A 17 -3.97 -12.27 -2.81
CA LEU A 17 -4.35 -12.45 -1.41
C LEU A 17 -5.41 -11.43 -0.97
N GLU A 18 -5.31 -10.18 -1.41
CA GLU A 18 -6.31 -9.12 -1.20
C GLU A 18 -7.62 -9.44 -1.92
N ALA A 19 -7.56 -9.93 -3.17
CA ALA A 19 -8.75 -10.40 -3.88
C ALA A 19 -9.42 -11.57 -3.14
N PHE A 20 -8.67 -12.36 -2.37
CA PHE A 20 -9.18 -13.39 -1.47
C PHE A 20 -9.33 -12.94 -0.01
N ALA A 21 -9.20 -11.65 0.32
CA ALA A 21 -9.35 -11.17 1.70
C ALA A 21 -10.75 -11.43 2.27
N PHE A 22 -11.78 -11.48 1.42
CA PHE A 22 -13.14 -11.89 1.83
C PHE A 22 -13.19 -13.34 2.33
N VAL A 23 -12.28 -14.21 1.88
CA VAL A 23 -12.14 -15.61 2.31
C VAL A 23 -11.43 -15.71 3.67
N LYS A 24 -10.59 -14.73 4.04
CA LYS A 24 -9.96 -14.63 5.38
C LYS A 24 -10.98 -14.34 6.49
N LEU A 25 -12.23 -13.99 6.15
CA LEU A 25 -13.30 -13.64 7.10
C LEU A 25 -12.85 -12.64 8.16
N ASP A 26 -12.05 -11.66 7.75
CA ASP A 26 -11.76 -10.50 8.59
C ASP A 26 -13.00 -9.59 8.54
N PHE A 27 -13.96 -9.86 9.43
CA PHE A 27 -15.24 -9.15 9.51
C PHE A 27 -15.08 -7.62 9.61
N VAL A 28 -13.89 -7.15 10.02
CA VAL A 28 -13.55 -5.74 10.19
C VAL A 28 -13.01 -5.11 8.90
N GLU A 29 -12.30 -5.86 8.05
CA GLU A 29 -11.80 -5.36 6.76
C GLU A 29 -12.89 -5.36 5.68
N VAL A 30 -13.84 -6.32 5.75
CA VAL A 30 -14.92 -6.45 4.77
C VAL A 30 -16.05 -5.42 4.98
N LEU A 31 -16.22 -4.89 6.20
CA LEU A 31 -17.20 -3.86 6.51
C LEU A 31 -16.47 -2.52 6.72
N PRO A 32 -16.82 -1.43 6.01
CA PRO A 32 -16.15 -0.12 6.12
C PRO A 32 -16.56 0.63 7.40
N MET A 33 -16.44 -0.03 8.56
CA MET A 33 -16.75 0.51 9.88
C MET A 33 -15.72 1.55 10.34
N SER A 34 -14.58 1.64 9.65
CA SER A 34 -13.57 2.70 9.81
C SER A 34 -14.11 4.11 9.55
N CYS A 35 -15.24 4.25 8.86
CA CYS A 35 -15.94 5.52 8.69
C CYS A 35 -16.75 5.95 9.93
N PHE A 36 -17.10 5.02 10.83
CA PHE A 36 -18.01 5.28 11.95
C PHE A 36 -17.35 5.26 13.33
N MET A 37 -16.23 4.54 13.53
CA MET A 37 -15.48 4.53 14.79
C MET A 37 -13.96 4.46 14.58
N GLN A 38 -13.20 5.17 15.43
CA GLN A 38 -11.73 5.03 15.50
C GLN A 38 -11.37 3.66 16.08
N TYR A 39 -10.46 2.96 15.41
CA TYR A 39 -10.15 1.55 15.69
C TYR A 39 -8.68 1.42 16.11
N GLY A 40 -8.42 1.06 17.37
CA GLY A 40 -7.09 0.72 17.88
C GLY A 40 -6.95 -0.78 18.11
N PHE A 41 -5.77 -1.23 18.56
CA PHE A 41 -5.50 -2.65 18.77
C PHE A 41 -6.47 -3.31 19.76
N TYR A 42 -6.84 -2.67 20.88
CA TYR A 42 -7.75 -3.27 21.85
C TYR A 42 -9.16 -3.52 21.27
N GLN A 43 -9.67 -2.60 20.44
CA GLN A 43 -10.93 -2.81 19.73
C GLN A 43 -10.79 -3.96 18.73
N SER A 44 -9.65 -4.05 18.03
CA SER A 44 -9.32 -5.16 17.15
C SER A 44 -9.29 -6.50 17.90
N LEU A 45 -8.70 -6.55 19.08
CA LEU A 45 -8.68 -7.75 19.93
C LEU A 45 -10.10 -8.20 20.30
N VAL A 46 -10.95 -7.26 20.72
CA VAL A 46 -12.34 -7.57 21.08
C VAL A 46 -13.14 -8.08 19.87
N VAL A 47 -13.00 -7.47 18.71
CA VAL A 47 -13.81 -7.87 17.54
C VAL A 47 -13.25 -9.08 16.82
N LYS A 48 -11.93 -9.19 16.64
CA LYS A 48 -11.32 -10.33 15.93
C LYS A 48 -11.26 -11.58 16.80
N ALA A 49 -11.06 -11.46 18.10
CA ALA A 49 -10.95 -12.62 19.00
C ALA A 49 -12.13 -12.78 19.98
N GLY A 50 -12.75 -11.70 20.46
CA GLY A 50 -13.85 -11.78 21.43
C GLY A 50 -15.24 -11.99 20.80
N PHE A 51 -15.56 -11.23 19.76
CA PHE A 51 -16.89 -11.24 19.13
C PHE A 51 -17.29 -12.60 18.55
N PRO A 52 -16.40 -13.37 17.85
CA PRO A 52 -16.74 -14.72 17.40
C PRO A 52 -17.08 -15.67 18.56
N LEU A 53 -16.38 -15.56 19.70
CA LEU A 53 -16.71 -16.34 20.91
C LEU A 53 -18.07 -15.93 21.47
N GLY A 54 -18.39 -14.63 21.47
CA GLY A 54 -19.71 -14.14 21.87
C GLY A 54 -20.83 -14.73 21.02
N ILE A 55 -20.69 -14.71 19.68
CA ILE A 55 -21.65 -15.33 18.77
C ILE A 55 -21.73 -16.84 19.04
N TYR A 56 -20.60 -17.53 19.20
CA TYR A 56 -20.59 -18.96 19.50
C TYR A 56 -21.38 -19.28 20.79
N LEU A 57 -21.18 -18.52 21.86
CA LEU A 57 -21.94 -18.71 23.12
C LEU A 57 -23.44 -18.48 22.94
N VAL A 58 -23.83 -17.48 22.16
CA VAL A 58 -25.25 -17.25 21.82
C VAL A 58 -25.82 -18.44 21.04
N LEU A 59 -25.08 -18.95 20.05
CA LEU A 59 -25.49 -20.13 19.28
C LEU A 59 -25.62 -21.38 20.16
N VAL A 60 -24.70 -21.60 21.10
CA VAL A 60 -24.79 -22.71 22.07
C VAL A 60 -26.01 -22.54 22.98
N ALA A 61 -26.30 -21.33 23.44
CA ALA A 61 -27.47 -21.04 24.27
C ALA A 61 -28.78 -21.28 23.51
N LEU A 62 -28.88 -20.78 22.26
CA LEU A 62 -30.01 -21.03 21.37
C LEU A 62 -30.17 -22.52 21.07
N GLY A 63 -29.06 -23.22 20.82
CA GLY A 63 -29.04 -24.66 20.60
C GLY A 63 -29.56 -25.44 21.82
N SER A 64 -29.13 -25.05 23.02
CA SER A 64 -29.57 -25.67 24.29
C SER A 64 -31.04 -25.39 24.57
N ALA A 65 -31.51 -24.17 24.32
CA ALA A 65 -32.92 -23.79 24.47
C ALA A 65 -33.82 -24.53 23.47
N ALA A 66 -33.40 -24.65 22.21
CA ALA A 66 -34.09 -25.45 21.20
C ALA A 66 -34.18 -26.94 21.59
N LYS A 67 -33.11 -27.48 22.19
CA LYS A 67 -33.12 -28.85 22.74
C LYS A 67 -34.12 -29.01 23.88
N ALA A 68 -34.16 -28.05 24.80
CA ALA A 68 -35.07 -28.05 25.94
C ALA A 68 -36.54 -27.88 25.53
N THR A 69 -36.80 -27.21 24.41
CA THR A 69 -38.15 -26.98 23.85
C THR A 69 -38.59 -28.04 22.83
N HIS A 70 -37.91 -29.19 22.78
CA HIS A 70 -38.19 -30.30 21.85
C HIS A 70 -38.13 -29.91 20.36
N HIS A 71 -37.27 -28.96 19.99
CA HIS A 71 -36.95 -28.60 18.60
C HIS A 71 -35.54 -29.10 18.22
N PRO A 72 -35.36 -30.41 17.96
CA PRO A 72 -34.04 -31.00 17.71
C PRO A 72 -33.36 -30.43 16.45
N ASN A 73 -34.11 -30.16 15.38
CA ASN A 73 -33.54 -29.64 14.13
C ASN A 73 -32.94 -28.24 14.28
N SER A 74 -33.59 -27.35 15.05
CA SER A 74 -33.06 -26.01 15.34
C SER A 74 -31.84 -26.09 16.26
N SER A 75 -31.85 -27.00 17.24
CA SER A 75 -30.71 -27.24 18.13
C SER A 75 -29.46 -27.65 17.37
N ARG A 76 -29.63 -28.54 16.39
CA ARG A 76 -28.58 -28.98 15.48
C ARG A 76 -28.03 -27.81 14.69
N PHE A 77 -28.89 -27.10 13.97
CA PHE A 77 -28.51 -25.94 13.15
C PHE A 77 -27.62 -24.93 13.88
N PHE A 78 -27.99 -24.52 15.10
CA PHE A 78 -27.18 -23.55 15.86
C PHE A 78 -25.81 -24.12 16.27
N THR A 79 -25.76 -25.41 16.62
CA THR A 79 -24.50 -26.10 16.96
C THR A 79 -23.58 -26.18 15.73
N SER A 80 -24.12 -26.52 14.56
CA SER A 80 -23.35 -26.61 13.29
C SER A 80 -22.75 -25.26 12.92
N VAL A 81 -23.57 -24.20 12.95
CA VAL A 81 -23.11 -22.83 12.66
C VAL A 81 -22.03 -22.40 13.63
N GLY A 82 -22.15 -22.77 14.91
CA GLY A 82 -21.14 -22.47 15.93
C GLY A 82 -19.78 -23.14 15.66
N ILE A 83 -19.77 -24.42 15.26
CA ILE A 83 -18.54 -25.15 14.93
C ILE A 83 -17.86 -24.55 13.68
N VAL A 84 -18.65 -24.24 12.64
CA VAL A 84 -18.15 -23.58 11.42
C VAL A 84 -17.56 -22.22 11.73
N LEU A 85 -18.21 -21.45 12.59
CA LEU A 85 -17.70 -20.16 13.03
C LEU A 85 -16.33 -20.30 13.70
N ILE A 86 -16.17 -21.24 14.64
CA ILE A 86 -14.87 -21.50 15.29
C ILE A 86 -13.81 -21.87 14.24
N PHE A 87 -14.11 -22.80 13.33
CA PHE A 87 -13.18 -23.23 12.29
C PHE A 87 -12.70 -22.06 11.42
N LEU A 88 -13.63 -21.18 11.04
CA LEU A 88 -13.36 -20.05 10.16
C LEU A 88 -12.58 -18.93 10.86
N THR A 89 -12.91 -18.62 12.11
CA THR A 89 -12.29 -17.49 12.82
C THR A 89 -11.04 -17.87 13.60
N PHE A 90 -10.80 -19.16 13.85
CA PHE A 90 -9.68 -19.64 14.65
C PHE A 90 -8.31 -19.08 14.22
N PRO A 91 -7.92 -19.06 12.94
CA PRO A 91 -6.62 -18.54 12.53
C PRO A 91 -6.44 -17.06 12.91
N THR A 92 -7.40 -16.22 12.52
CA THR A 92 -7.34 -14.76 12.76
C THR A 92 -7.47 -14.42 14.25
N ALA A 93 -8.37 -15.11 14.95
CA ALA A 93 -8.61 -14.87 16.37
C ALA A 93 -7.42 -15.29 17.24
N SER A 94 -6.83 -16.46 16.97
CA SER A 94 -5.65 -16.93 17.68
C SER A 94 -4.45 -16.01 17.43
N GLN A 95 -4.16 -15.66 16.17
CA GLN A 95 -3.07 -14.73 15.83
C GLN A 95 -3.22 -13.39 16.57
N THR A 96 -4.42 -12.79 16.56
CA THR A 96 -4.67 -11.52 17.25
C THR A 96 -4.50 -11.65 18.77
N ALA A 97 -4.93 -12.77 19.36
CA ALA A 97 -4.75 -13.02 20.79
C ALA A 97 -3.27 -13.22 21.18
N PHE A 98 -2.46 -13.88 20.34
CA PHE A 98 -1.01 -13.99 20.56
C PHE A 98 -0.30 -12.65 20.40
N ALA A 99 -0.71 -11.85 19.40
CA ALA A 99 -0.11 -10.56 19.11
C ALA A 99 -0.10 -9.60 20.32
N TYR A 100 -1.11 -9.68 21.19
CA TYR A 100 -1.19 -8.90 22.44
C TYR A 100 0.04 -9.07 23.35
N PHE A 101 0.59 -10.28 23.41
CA PHE A 101 1.70 -10.61 24.32
C PHE A 101 3.08 -10.35 23.70
N ASN A 102 3.11 -9.90 22.44
CA ASN A 102 4.34 -9.69 21.71
C ASN A 102 4.81 -8.25 21.83
N CYS A 103 5.54 -7.96 22.90
CA CYS A 103 6.10 -6.64 23.17
C CYS A 103 7.62 -6.64 23.03
N GLU A 104 8.14 -5.67 22.29
CA GLU A 104 9.57 -5.42 22.11
C GLU A 104 10.05 -4.33 23.07
N SER A 105 11.24 -4.51 23.64
CA SER A 105 11.84 -3.54 24.55
C SER A 105 12.71 -2.54 23.80
N PHE A 106 12.41 -1.24 23.94
CA PHE A 106 13.24 -0.15 23.47
C PHE A 106 13.71 0.67 24.67
N ASP A 107 15.03 0.65 24.91
CA ASP A 107 15.70 1.30 26.03
C ASP A 107 15.14 0.91 27.42
N ASN A 108 14.12 1.62 27.91
CA ASN A 108 13.46 1.42 29.22
C ASN A 108 11.92 1.22 29.13
N ALA A 109 11.34 1.22 27.93
CA ALA A 109 9.91 1.03 27.69
C ALA A 109 9.68 -0.20 26.80
N ARG A 110 8.50 -0.83 26.92
CA ARG A 110 8.13 -2.00 26.11
C ARG A 110 6.95 -1.60 25.25
N TYR A 111 7.02 -1.80 23.94
CA TYR A 111 5.94 -1.43 23.02
C TYR A 111 5.38 -2.67 22.34
N LEU A 112 4.08 -2.63 22.04
CA LEU A 112 3.41 -3.73 21.38
C LEU A 112 3.79 -3.76 19.89
N ILE A 113 4.33 -4.87 19.38
CA ILE A 113 4.76 -4.97 17.97
C ILE A 113 3.58 -4.79 17.00
N ALA A 114 2.38 -5.24 17.40
CA ALA A 114 1.18 -5.09 16.59
C ALA A 114 0.67 -3.64 16.49
N ASP A 115 1.06 -2.76 17.42
CA ASP A 115 0.67 -1.35 17.48
C ASP A 115 1.65 -0.57 18.38
N TYR A 116 2.68 0.04 17.78
CA TYR A 116 3.75 0.73 18.52
C TYR A 116 3.28 1.99 19.27
N ASP A 117 2.04 2.47 19.05
CA ASP A 117 1.45 3.53 19.86
C ASP A 117 1.09 3.03 21.28
N ILE A 118 1.11 1.72 21.53
CA ILE A 118 0.77 1.10 22.82
C ILE A 118 2.04 0.75 23.60
N ASP A 119 2.24 1.43 24.73
CA ASP A 119 3.24 1.06 25.74
C ASP A 119 2.71 -0.11 26.60
N CYS A 120 3.38 -1.26 26.52
CA CYS A 120 3.09 -2.47 27.28
C CYS A 120 3.35 -2.32 28.79
N ASN A 121 4.12 -1.32 29.22
CA ASN A 121 4.29 -0.97 30.62
C ASN A 121 3.22 0.02 31.12
N SER A 122 2.32 0.49 30.24
CA SER A 122 1.24 1.39 30.65
C SER A 122 0.19 0.68 31.50
N SER A 123 -0.45 1.43 32.40
CA SER A 123 -1.56 0.91 33.20
C SER A 123 -2.73 0.47 32.33
N GLU A 124 -2.96 1.12 31.18
CA GLU A 124 -4.00 0.73 30.23
C GLU A 124 -3.73 -0.68 29.68
N HIS A 125 -2.51 -0.95 29.22
CA HIS A 125 -2.13 -2.29 28.77
C HIS A 125 -2.22 -3.31 29.91
N GLU A 126 -1.80 -2.97 31.12
CA GLU A 126 -1.94 -3.88 32.27
C GLU A 126 -3.42 -4.23 32.57
N THR A 127 -4.35 -3.28 32.41
CA THR A 127 -5.79 -3.56 32.63
C THR A 127 -6.40 -4.54 31.64
N TRP A 128 -5.88 -4.62 30.42
CA TRP A 128 -6.38 -5.53 29.37
C TRP A 128 -5.81 -6.95 29.49
N LEU A 129 -4.77 -7.14 30.29
CA LEU A 129 -4.06 -8.42 30.42
C LEU A 129 -4.98 -9.61 30.79
N PRO A 130 -5.95 -9.49 31.72
CA PRO A 130 -6.85 -10.60 32.04
C PRO A 130 -7.74 -10.99 30.85
N VAL A 131 -8.24 -10.01 30.10
CA VAL A 131 -9.11 -10.25 28.93
C VAL A 131 -8.32 -10.96 27.84
N ALA A 132 -7.13 -10.45 27.50
CA ALA A 132 -6.25 -11.06 26.51
C ALA A 132 -5.84 -12.49 26.90
N SER A 133 -5.56 -12.73 28.19
CA SER A 133 -5.19 -14.06 28.69
C SER A 133 -6.32 -15.08 28.57
N ILE A 134 -7.55 -14.67 28.87
CA ILE A 134 -8.74 -15.52 28.71
C ILE A 134 -8.96 -15.84 27.23
N LEU A 135 -8.89 -14.84 26.35
CA LEU A 135 -9.06 -15.04 24.92
C LEU A 135 -7.99 -15.99 24.36
N LEU A 136 -6.73 -15.79 24.73
CA LEU A 136 -5.64 -16.67 24.33
C LEU A 136 -5.88 -18.12 24.83
N ALA A 137 -6.26 -18.31 26.09
CA ALA A 137 -6.52 -19.64 26.64
C ALA A 137 -7.67 -20.35 25.92
N LEU A 138 -8.75 -19.64 25.60
CA LEU A 138 -9.88 -20.19 24.87
C LEU A 138 -9.48 -20.61 23.45
N TRP A 139 -8.81 -19.73 22.70
CA TRP A 139 -8.41 -20.03 21.33
C TRP A 139 -7.29 -21.07 21.26
N ALA A 140 -6.31 -21.05 22.15
CA ALA A 140 -5.25 -22.07 22.21
C ALA A 140 -5.77 -23.47 22.60
N SER A 141 -6.95 -23.55 23.22
CA SER A 141 -7.58 -24.84 23.57
C SER A 141 -8.31 -25.53 22.42
N VAL A 142 -8.52 -24.86 21.28
CA VAL A 142 -9.29 -25.41 20.13
C VAL A 142 -8.76 -26.75 19.62
N PRO A 143 -7.45 -27.00 19.46
CA PRO A 143 -6.95 -28.31 19.03
C PRO A 143 -7.31 -29.43 20.03
N VAL A 144 -7.26 -29.14 21.33
CA VAL A 144 -7.63 -30.09 22.39
C VAL A 144 -9.13 -30.32 22.40
N PHE A 145 -9.92 -29.26 22.20
CA PHE A 145 -11.36 -29.34 22.04
C PHE A 145 -11.76 -30.23 20.86
N TYR A 146 -11.13 -30.08 19.70
CA TYR A 146 -11.33 -30.96 18.54
C TYR A 146 -10.95 -32.41 18.85
N CYS A 147 -9.80 -32.66 19.48
CA CYS A 147 -9.41 -34.01 19.92
C CYS A 147 -10.46 -34.65 20.83
N ALA A 148 -10.96 -33.92 21.83
CA ALA A 148 -11.99 -34.42 22.73
C ALA A 148 -13.29 -34.70 21.98
N LEU A 149 -13.74 -33.77 21.14
CA LEU A 149 -14.95 -33.89 20.33
C LEU A 149 -14.89 -35.13 19.43
N PHE A 150 -13.78 -35.35 18.73
CA PHE A 150 -13.58 -36.52 17.88
C PHE A 150 -13.47 -37.83 18.68
N ALA A 151 -12.90 -37.80 19.88
CA ALA A 151 -12.83 -38.96 20.75
C ALA A 151 -14.22 -39.38 21.26
N PHE A 152 -15.04 -38.42 21.69
CA PHE A 152 -16.41 -38.67 22.19
C PHE A 152 -17.35 -39.18 21.08
N HIS A 153 -17.19 -38.70 19.84
CA HIS A 153 -18.08 -39.07 18.73
C HIS A 153 -17.50 -40.09 17.75
N ARG A 154 -16.38 -40.74 18.10
CA ARG A 154 -15.67 -41.68 17.24
C ARG A 154 -16.56 -42.78 16.66
N GLU A 155 -17.37 -43.44 17.49
CA GLU A 155 -18.20 -44.56 17.03
C GLU A 155 -19.25 -44.13 16.02
N VAL A 156 -19.82 -42.95 16.22
CA VAL A 156 -20.84 -42.37 15.36
C VAL A 156 -20.23 -41.94 14.02
N LEU A 157 -19.05 -41.29 14.05
CA LEU A 157 -18.30 -40.92 12.84
C LEU A 157 -17.97 -42.15 11.98
N ILE A 158 -17.48 -43.23 12.60
CA ILE A 158 -17.17 -44.48 11.89
C ILE A 158 -18.43 -45.05 11.22
N LYS A 159 -19.58 -45.05 11.91
CA LYS A 159 -20.85 -45.52 11.35
C LYS A 159 -21.28 -44.67 10.14
N LEU A 160 -21.24 -43.35 10.26
CA LEU A 160 -21.58 -42.45 9.15
C LEU A 160 -20.70 -42.68 7.92
N TYR A 161 -19.39 -42.79 8.14
CA TYR A 161 -18.44 -43.03 7.06
C TYR A 161 -18.65 -44.37 6.36
N THR A 162 -18.91 -45.44 7.10
CA THR A 162 -19.23 -46.75 6.51
C THR A 162 -20.54 -46.72 5.73
N HIS A 163 -21.53 -45.97 6.20
CA HIS A 163 -22.80 -45.78 5.51
C HIS A 163 -22.63 -45.00 4.21
N GLU A 164 -21.85 -43.92 4.21
CA GLU A 164 -21.56 -43.12 3.04
C GLU A 164 -20.78 -43.89 1.97
N ALA A 165 -19.78 -44.68 2.40
CA ALA A 165 -19.04 -45.57 1.53
C ALA A 165 -19.96 -46.61 0.84
N ARG A 166 -20.92 -47.18 1.59
CA ARG A 166 -21.95 -48.08 1.05
C ARG A 166 -22.86 -47.36 0.05
N LYS A 167 -23.32 -46.14 0.37
CA LYS A 167 -24.15 -45.31 -0.53
C LYS A 167 -23.43 -44.99 -1.84
N LYS A 168 -22.14 -44.63 -1.76
CA LYS A 168 -21.30 -44.33 -2.93
C LYS A 168 -21.00 -45.59 -3.76
N ALA A 169 -20.75 -46.72 -3.11
CA ALA A 169 -20.57 -48.01 -3.77
C ALA A 169 -21.85 -48.48 -4.47
N ALA A 170 -23.00 -48.37 -3.80
CA ALA A 170 -24.32 -48.66 -4.38
C ALA A 170 -24.61 -47.73 -5.57
N LYS A 171 -24.39 -46.42 -5.44
CA LYS A 171 -24.55 -45.45 -6.56
C LYS A 171 -23.63 -45.76 -7.75
N LYS A 172 -22.38 -46.18 -7.49
CA LYS A 172 -21.42 -46.57 -8.53
C LYS A 172 -21.81 -47.89 -9.20
N ALA A 173 -22.29 -48.87 -8.44
CA ALA A 173 -22.85 -50.10 -8.98
C ALA A 173 -24.08 -49.79 -9.86
N LEU A 174 -24.98 -48.93 -9.39
CA LEU A 174 -26.16 -48.45 -10.11
C LEU A 174 -25.81 -47.75 -11.44
N MET A 175 -24.78 -46.89 -11.44
CA MET A 175 -24.30 -46.21 -12.67
C MET A 175 -23.67 -47.18 -13.68
N ASN A 176 -22.98 -48.22 -13.20
CA ASN A 176 -22.39 -49.23 -14.06
C ASN A 176 -23.44 -50.21 -14.61
N GLU A 177 -24.52 -50.47 -13.87
CA GLU A 177 -25.57 -51.43 -14.22
C GLU A 177 -26.67 -50.83 -15.11
N SER A 178 -26.84 -49.50 -15.11
CA SER A 178 -27.73 -48.75 -16.02
C SER A 178 -27.43 -48.92 -17.52
N SER A 179 -26.38 -49.65 -17.89
CA SER A 179 -26.09 -50.02 -19.28
C SER A 179 -26.79 -51.31 -19.75
N ARG A 180 -27.39 -52.13 -18.85
CA ARG A 180 -28.01 -53.40 -19.21
C ARG A 180 -29.26 -53.73 -18.34
N ILE A 181 -30.44 -53.46 -18.90
CA ILE A 181 -31.74 -54.12 -18.63
C ILE A 181 -32.65 -53.58 -17.49
N SER A 182 -33.74 -52.95 -17.96
CA SER A 182 -35.17 -53.01 -17.55
C SER A 182 -35.75 -52.26 -16.35
N THR A 183 -36.90 -51.65 -16.63
CA THR A 183 -37.83 -50.87 -15.80
C THR A 183 -38.25 -51.53 -14.48
N ARG A 184 -38.27 -52.86 -14.39
CA ARG A 184 -38.67 -53.60 -13.18
C ARG A 184 -37.55 -53.68 -12.14
N LEU A 185 -36.30 -53.60 -12.59
CA LEU A 185 -35.14 -53.41 -11.73
C LEU A 185 -35.18 -52.00 -11.12
N ASN A 186 -35.56 -50.98 -11.90
CA ASN A 186 -35.70 -49.60 -11.40
C ASN A 186 -36.76 -49.45 -10.30
N GLU A 187 -37.86 -50.22 -10.32
CA GLU A 187 -38.89 -50.18 -9.26
C GLU A 187 -38.41 -50.84 -7.97
N LEU A 188 -37.77 -52.02 -8.04
CA LEU A 188 -37.17 -52.67 -6.86
C LEU A 188 -35.98 -51.87 -6.31
N LEU A 189 -35.19 -51.25 -7.18
CA LEU A 189 -34.09 -50.37 -6.82
C LEU A 189 -34.57 -49.02 -6.27
N ALA A 190 -35.72 -48.50 -6.73
CA ALA A 190 -36.34 -47.33 -6.12
C ALA A 190 -36.77 -47.62 -4.68
N ALA A 191 -37.36 -48.80 -4.43
CA ALA A 191 -37.72 -49.23 -3.09
C ALA A 191 -36.49 -49.49 -2.18
N GLU A 192 -35.41 -50.07 -2.71
CA GLU A 192 -34.17 -50.27 -1.94
C GLU A 192 -33.44 -48.93 -1.69
N ARG A 193 -33.49 -48.00 -2.65
CA ARG A 193 -32.98 -46.63 -2.49
C ARG A 193 -33.78 -45.87 -1.44
N GLU A 194 -35.11 -45.98 -1.46
CA GLU A 194 -36.00 -45.34 -0.50
C GLU A 194 -35.80 -45.93 0.91
N ALA A 195 -35.56 -47.24 1.02
CA ALA A 195 -35.18 -47.89 2.27
C ALA A 195 -33.78 -47.47 2.76
N LEU A 196 -32.79 -47.33 1.88
CA LEU A 196 -31.45 -46.83 2.20
C LEU A 196 -31.47 -45.35 2.59
N GLU A 197 -32.29 -44.53 1.93
CA GLU A 197 -32.48 -43.11 2.25
C GLU A 197 -33.21 -42.97 3.59
N ALA A 198 -34.27 -43.74 3.84
CA ALA A 198 -34.95 -43.78 5.14
C ALA A 198 -34.03 -44.25 6.28
N ASN A 199 -33.14 -45.21 6.01
CA ASN A 199 -32.17 -45.69 7.01
C ASN A 199 -31.02 -44.68 7.21
N ALA A 200 -30.64 -43.94 6.17
CA ALA A 200 -29.68 -42.84 6.26
C ALA A 200 -30.25 -41.69 7.10
N ASP A 201 -31.50 -41.33 6.86
CA ASP A 201 -32.21 -40.30 7.58
C ASP A 201 -32.42 -40.72 9.04
N PHE A 202 -32.78 -41.99 9.29
CA PHE A 202 -32.87 -42.56 10.65
C PHE A 202 -31.53 -42.54 11.40
N VAL A 203 -30.42 -42.93 10.76
CA VAL A 203 -29.08 -42.88 11.36
C VAL A 203 -28.63 -41.44 11.58
N ALA A 204 -28.93 -40.52 10.66
CA ALA A 204 -28.65 -39.10 10.83
C ALA A 204 -29.48 -38.48 11.98
N ASP A 205 -30.72 -38.96 12.18
CA ASP A 205 -31.62 -38.49 13.24
C ASP A 205 -31.20 -39.01 14.63
N GLU A 206 -30.78 -40.27 14.75
CA GLU A 206 -30.16 -40.82 15.97
C GLU A 206 -28.81 -40.15 16.29
N ALA A 207 -28.07 -39.74 15.25
CA ALA A 207 -26.70 -39.28 15.40
C ALA A 207 -26.56 -37.77 15.58
N GLY A 208 -27.60 -36.98 15.24
CA GLY A 208 -27.94 -35.61 15.66
C GLY A 208 -26.84 -34.52 15.71
N MET A 209 -25.75 -34.76 16.42
CA MET A 209 -24.55 -33.91 16.53
C MET A 209 -23.49 -34.23 15.46
N SER A 210 -23.62 -35.36 14.76
CA SER A 210 -22.56 -35.94 13.93
C SER A 210 -22.51 -35.46 12.48
N VAL A 211 -23.63 -34.98 11.92
CA VAL A 211 -23.69 -34.46 10.54
C VAL A 211 -22.89 -33.16 10.40
N ASP A 212 -22.67 -32.47 11.51
CA ASP A 212 -21.95 -31.18 11.54
C ASP A 212 -20.44 -31.39 11.76
N LEU A 213 -20.10 -32.40 12.56
CA LEU A 213 -18.74 -32.90 12.70
C LEU A 213 -18.22 -33.47 11.38
N PHE A 214 -19.13 -34.04 10.59
CA PHE A 214 -18.85 -34.51 9.24
C PHE A 214 -18.36 -33.37 8.34
N LEU A 215 -18.80 -32.12 8.49
CA LEU A 215 -18.27 -31.01 7.68
C LEU A 215 -16.76 -30.77 7.93
N LEU A 216 -16.31 -30.86 9.19
CA LEU A 216 -14.88 -30.77 9.52
C LEU A 216 -14.10 -31.97 9.01
N THR A 217 -14.73 -33.14 8.95
CA THR A 217 -14.04 -34.39 8.71
C THR A 217 -14.25 -34.98 7.29
N ASP A 218 -15.16 -34.44 6.49
CA ASP A 218 -15.60 -35.02 5.21
C ASP A 218 -14.45 -35.08 4.20
N SER A 219 -13.60 -34.06 4.17
CA SER A 219 -12.44 -34.00 3.28
C SER A 219 -11.41 -35.10 3.59
N TYR A 220 -11.41 -35.63 4.81
CA TYR A 220 -10.43 -36.62 5.27
C TYR A 220 -10.91 -38.07 5.08
N GLN A 221 -9.94 -38.98 4.91
CA GLN A 221 -10.21 -40.40 4.91
C GLN A 221 -10.70 -40.87 6.28
N HIS A 222 -11.44 -41.97 6.30
CA HIS A 222 -12.08 -42.51 7.50
C HIS A 222 -11.11 -42.85 8.65
N SER A 223 -9.84 -43.13 8.34
CA SER A 223 -8.80 -43.41 9.34
C SER A 223 -8.13 -42.14 9.90
N PHE A 224 -8.36 -40.98 9.27
CA PHE A 224 -7.66 -39.71 9.52
C PHE A 224 -8.60 -38.55 9.86
N PHE A 225 -9.82 -38.80 10.36
CA PHE A 225 -10.75 -37.73 10.77
C PHE A 225 -10.17 -36.80 11.85
N TRP A 226 -9.25 -37.30 12.68
CA TRP A 226 -8.55 -36.55 13.73
C TRP A 226 -7.48 -35.60 13.19
N TRP A 227 -7.22 -35.63 11.87
CA TRP A 227 -6.21 -34.78 11.22
C TRP A 227 -6.50 -33.29 11.37
N GLU A 228 -7.79 -32.91 11.46
CA GLU A 228 -8.17 -31.51 11.68
C GLU A 228 -7.60 -30.94 13.00
N SER A 229 -7.48 -31.77 14.04
CA SER A 229 -6.83 -31.36 15.29
C SER A 229 -5.33 -31.10 15.11
N LEU A 230 -4.65 -31.90 14.27
CA LEU A 230 -3.24 -31.66 13.93
C LEU A 230 -3.08 -30.37 13.11
N GLU A 231 -3.98 -30.12 12.16
CA GLU A 231 -3.98 -28.89 11.37
C GLU A 231 -4.20 -27.65 12.25
N ALA A 232 -5.14 -27.70 13.18
CA ALA A 232 -5.36 -26.64 14.15
C ALA A 232 -4.11 -26.40 15.03
N ALA A 233 -3.48 -27.48 15.52
CA ALA A 233 -2.25 -27.38 16.31
C ALA A 233 -1.08 -26.79 15.52
N ARG A 234 -0.91 -27.20 14.26
CA ARG A 234 0.12 -26.66 13.35
C ARG A 234 -0.09 -25.18 13.08
N LYS A 235 -1.31 -24.75 12.79
CA LYS A 235 -1.67 -23.32 12.60
C LYS A 235 -1.36 -22.51 13.86
N LEU A 236 -1.68 -23.02 15.04
CA LEU A 236 -1.38 -22.36 16.32
C LEU A 236 0.13 -22.17 16.53
N LEU A 237 0.92 -23.18 16.18
CA LEU A 237 2.38 -23.14 16.30
C LEU A 237 2.99 -22.10 15.35
N ILE A 238 2.56 -22.11 14.08
CA ILE A 238 3.09 -21.23 13.03
C ILE A 238 2.63 -19.79 13.20
N LEU A 239 1.34 -19.55 13.46
CA LEU A 239 0.75 -18.21 13.50
C LEU A 239 0.85 -17.56 14.88
N GLY A 240 1.00 -18.35 15.95
CA GLY A 240 1.00 -17.87 17.33
C GLY A 240 2.35 -18.03 18.01
N PHE A 241 2.75 -19.28 18.27
CA PHE A 241 3.92 -19.57 19.11
C PHE A 241 5.23 -18.98 18.54
N LEU A 242 5.38 -18.95 17.22
CA LEU A 242 6.56 -18.36 16.57
C LEU A 242 6.65 -16.83 16.68
N MET A 243 5.58 -16.14 17.09
CA MET A 243 5.62 -14.69 17.30
C MET A 243 6.49 -14.28 18.50
N PHE A 244 6.76 -15.19 19.44
CA PHE A 244 7.60 -14.91 20.62
C PHE A 244 9.11 -14.90 20.31
N TYR A 245 9.50 -15.27 19.09
CA TYR A 245 10.87 -15.06 18.62
C TYR A 245 10.95 -13.72 17.90
N GLU A 246 12.12 -13.08 17.94
CA GLU A 246 12.39 -11.88 17.14
C GLU A 246 12.07 -12.16 15.66
N GLN A 247 11.34 -11.23 15.04
CA GLN A 247 10.95 -11.31 13.63
C GLN A 247 12.19 -11.38 12.74
N GLY A 248 12.19 -12.32 11.80
CA GLY A 248 13.33 -12.55 10.90
C GLY A 248 14.56 -13.15 11.57
N SER A 249 14.51 -13.48 12.87
CA SER A 249 15.64 -14.12 13.55
C SER A 249 15.92 -15.51 12.97
N PHE A 250 17.20 -15.89 12.97
CA PHE A 250 17.64 -17.22 12.52
C PHE A 250 16.88 -18.34 13.24
N TYR A 251 16.61 -18.18 14.54
CA TYR A 251 15.87 -19.17 15.33
C TYR A 251 14.40 -19.27 14.91
N GLN A 252 13.71 -18.15 14.69
CA GLN A 252 12.33 -18.14 14.22
C GLN A 252 12.20 -18.86 12.88
N ILE A 253 13.07 -18.52 11.92
CA ILE A 253 13.10 -19.11 10.58
C ILE A 253 13.43 -20.61 10.67
N MET A 254 14.43 -20.99 11.48
CA MET A 254 14.82 -22.39 11.64
C MET A 254 13.72 -23.25 12.24
N VAL A 255 13.02 -22.76 13.28
CA VAL A 255 11.87 -23.49 13.86
C VAL A 255 10.72 -23.56 12.86
N GLY A 256 10.42 -22.46 12.15
CA GLY A 256 9.42 -22.45 11.08
C GLY A 256 9.71 -23.46 9.97
N LEU A 257 10.97 -23.57 9.54
CA LEU A 257 11.43 -24.55 8.55
C LEU A 257 11.24 -25.99 9.03
N LEU A 258 11.61 -26.28 10.28
CA LEU A 258 11.44 -27.61 10.88
C LEU A 258 9.97 -28.01 10.95
N VAL A 259 9.08 -27.08 11.30
CA VAL A 259 7.63 -27.31 11.34
C VAL A 259 7.07 -27.56 9.95
N CYS A 260 7.43 -26.76 8.94
CA CYS A 260 6.98 -26.96 7.57
C CYS A 260 7.50 -28.29 7.01
N LEU A 261 8.75 -28.65 7.28
CA LEU A 261 9.35 -29.91 6.86
C LEU A 261 8.63 -31.10 7.51
N ALA A 262 8.43 -31.07 8.84
CA ALA A 262 7.72 -32.13 9.56
C ALA A 262 6.27 -32.29 9.05
N SER A 263 5.59 -31.18 8.75
CA SER A 263 4.23 -31.17 8.22
C SER A 263 4.18 -31.75 6.80
N SER A 264 5.10 -31.35 5.93
CA SER A 264 5.23 -31.91 4.57
C SER A 264 5.52 -33.42 4.60
N MET A 265 6.38 -33.88 5.51
CA MET A 265 6.64 -35.31 5.72
C MET A 265 5.38 -36.05 6.18
N ALA A 266 4.63 -35.47 7.11
CA ALA A 266 3.38 -36.06 7.59
C ALA A 266 2.34 -36.17 6.46
N TYR A 267 2.17 -35.14 5.62
CA TYR A 267 1.26 -35.18 4.47
C TYR A 267 1.65 -36.22 3.41
N THR A 268 2.95 -36.39 3.18
CA THR A 268 3.48 -37.37 2.23
C THR A 268 3.36 -38.80 2.76
N TYR A 269 3.45 -39.00 4.08
CA TYR A 269 3.36 -40.32 4.69
C TYR A 269 1.92 -40.79 4.88
N PHE A 270 1.05 -39.92 5.42
CA PHE A 270 -0.30 -40.31 5.84
C PHE A 270 -1.37 -40.13 4.75
N HIS A 271 -1.16 -39.24 3.77
CA HIS A 271 -2.14 -38.91 2.73
C HIS A 271 -3.59 -38.79 3.26
N PRO A 272 -3.83 -37.84 4.18
CA PRO A 272 -5.04 -37.82 5.00
C PRO A 272 -6.33 -37.51 4.22
N PHE A 273 -6.27 -36.90 3.04
CA PHE A 273 -7.47 -36.49 2.29
C PHE A 273 -8.05 -37.63 1.42
N LYS A 274 -9.38 -37.60 1.20
CA LYS A 274 -10.08 -38.56 0.31
C LYS A 274 -9.65 -38.40 -1.15
N ALA A 275 -9.49 -37.17 -1.62
CA ALA A 275 -9.07 -36.89 -2.99
C ALA A 275 -7.54 -36.82 -3.08
N LYS A 276 -6.99 -37.43 -4.15
CA LYS A 276 -5.54 -37.37 -4.42
C LYS A 276 -5.08 -35.95 -4.74
N THR A 277 -5.96 -35.16 -5.38
CA THR A 277 -5.72 -33.75 -5.69
C THR A 277 -5.52 -32.92 -4.44
N ASP A 278 -6.31 -33.16 -3.39
CA ASP A 278 -6.26 -32.36 -2.16
C ASP A 278 -5.00 -32.67 -1.36
N ASN A 279 -4.59 -33.95 -1.33
CA ASN A 279 -3.28 -34.34 -0.80
C ASN A 279 -2.13 -33.66 -1.56
N ALA A 280 -2.19 -33.61 -2.90
CA ALA A 280 -1.19 -32.94 -3.71
C ALA A 280 -1.16 -31.43 -3.45
N MET A 281 -2.32 -30.79 -3.35
CA MET A 281 -2.43 -29.36 -3.03
C MET A 281 -1.87 -29.04 -1.64
N ALA A 282 -2.18 -29.85 -0.63
CA ALA A 282 -1.65 -29.67 0.72
C ALA A 282 -0.11 -29.78 0.74
N ILE A 283 0.45 -30.79 0.06
CA ILE A 283 1.91 -30.95 -0.07
C ILE A 283 2.53 -29.75 -0.80
N LEU A 284 1.92 -29.29 -1.90
CA LEU A 284 2.41 -28.12 -2.64
C LEU A 284 2.38 -26.84 -1.79
N CYS A 285 1.36 -26.65 -0.97
CA CYS A 285 1.30 -25.52 -0.04
C CYS A 285 2.43 -25.59 1.00
N GLU A 286 2.68 -26.76 1.58
CA GLU A 286 3.77 -26.93 2.56
C GLU A 286 5.15 -26.78 1.93
N VAL A 287 5.36 -27.26 0.70
CA VAL A 287 6.61 -27.04 -0.05
C VAL A 287 6.78 -25.57 -0.38
N SER A 288 5.71 -24.87 -0.79
CA SER A 288 5.74 -23.43 -1.05
C SER A 288 6.15 -22.65 0.19
N ASN A 289 5.56 -22.99 1.34
CA ASN A 289 5.90 -22.39 2.63
C ASN A 289 7.37 -22.66 3.02
N PHE A 290 7.83 -23.89 2.85
CA PHE A 290 9.22 -24.26 3.12
C PHE A 290 10.20 -23.50 2.24
N VAL A 291 9.97 -23.46 0.92
CA VAL A 291 10.82 -22.72 -0.03
C VAL A 291 10.84 -21.23 0.30
N GLY A 292 9.68 -20.66 0.65
CA GLY A 292 9.57 -19.26 1.06
C GLY A 292 10.37 -18.94 2.31
N LEU A 293 10.49 -19.87 3.27
CA LEU A 293 11.34 -19.68 4.45
C LEU A 293 12.84 -19.89 4.15
N VAL A 294 13.20 -20.79 3.22
CA VAL A 294 14.61 -21.04 2.85
C VAL A 294 15.25 -19.84 2.17
N THR A 295 14.49 -19.07 1.38
CA THR A 295 15.03 -17.89 0.68
C THR A 295 15.57 -16.81 1.63
N PHE A 296 15.15 -16.80 2.90
CA PHE A 296 15.65 -15.87 3.92
C PHE A 296 16.91 -16.35 4.65
N VAL A 297 17.27 -17.64 4.54
CA VAL A 297 18.49 -18.19 5.17
C VAL A 297 19.74 -17.91 4.32
N ALA A 298 19.58 -17.64 3.03
CA ALA A 298 20.67 -17.39 2.10
C ALA A 298 20.85 -15.89 1.82
N PRO A 299 21.77 -15.17 2.49
CA PRO A 299 22.10 -13.80 2.08
C PRO A 299 22.65 -13.81 0.65
N PRO A 300 22.31 -12.84 -0.21
CA PRO A 300 22.89 -12.73 -1.54
C PRO A 300 24.42 -12.54 -1.45
N PRO A 301 25.19 -13.08 -2.41
CA PRO A 301 26.64 -12.97 -2.40
C PRO A 301 27.05 -11.49 -2.51
N THR A 302 27.82 -11.06 -1.52
CA THR A 302 28.34 -9.71 -1.29
C THR A 302 29.21 -9.22 -2.46
N SER A 303 29.06 -7.95 -2.86
CA SER A 303 30.04 -7.26 -3.69
C SER A 303 30.83 -6.21 -2.88
N ARG A 304 32.07 -6.62 -2.58
CA ARG A 304 33.31 -5.90 -2.23
C ARG A 304 33.47 -5.19 -0.86
N PRO A 305 34.69 -5.29 -0.27
CA PRO A 305 35.02 -4.69 1.02
C PRO A 305 35.34 -3.20 0.89
N ALA A 306 34.85 -2.40 1.85
CA ALA A 306 35.19 -1.00 2.02
C ALA A 306 36.64 -0.82 2.49
N ALA A 307 37.31 0.20 1.97
CA ALA A 307 38.63 0.64 2.43
C ALA A 307 38.61 1.08 3.90
N PRO A 308 39.73 0.98 4.65
CA PRO A 308 39.73 1.35 6.07
C PRO A 308 39.63 2.87 6.23
N PRO A 309 38.87 3.37 7.23
CA PRO A 309 38.76 4.81 7.48
C PRO A 309 40.04 5.36 8.14
N PRO A 310 40.36 6.65 7.93
CA PRO A 310 41.50 7.29 8.58
C PRO A 310 41.23 7.45 10.08
N ALA A 311 42.27 7.25 10.88
CA ALA A 311 42.23 7.35 12.33
C ALA A 311 42.02 8.79 12.81
N LEU A 312 40.98 9.03 13.63
CA LEU A 312 40.86 10.20 14.51
C LEU A 312 40.20 9.83 15.85
N SER A 313 40.99 10.07 16.91
CA SER A 313 40.81 10.31 18.35
C SER A 313 39.61 9.79 19.19
N PRO A 314 39.84 9.51 20.50
CA PRO A 314 38.89 8.82 21.36
C PRO A 314 38.03 9.81 22.17
N HIS A 315 36.82 10.10 21.70
CA HIS A 315 35.69 10.46 22.56
C HIS A 315 34.38 10.09 21.85
N ARG A 316 34.04 8.80 21.85
CA ARG A 316 32.73 8.31 21.42
C ARG A 316 31.98 7.77 22.63
N MET A 317 31.04 8.57 23.15
CA MET A 317 30.02 8.10 24.07
C MET A 317 29.02 7.18 23.32
N ARG A 318 28.43 6.25 24.08
CA ARG A 318 27.69 5.06 23.63
C ARG A 318 26.32 5.37 22.99
N GLY A 319 26.03 4.61 21.94
CA GLY A 319 24.73 4.15 21.40
C GLY A 319 23.46 4.95 21.69
N THR A 320 23.07 5.80 20.76
CA THR A 320 21.73 6.40 20.62
C THR A 320 21.27 6.21 19.16
N LEU A 321 20.00 5.86 18.93
CA LEU A 321 19.42 5.83 17.59
C LEU A 321 19.45 7.24 16.98
N PRO A 322 19.63 7.37 15.64
CA PRO A 322 19.69 8.69 15.01
C PRO A 322 18.36 9.42 15.13
N THR A 323 18.40 10.67 15.59
CA THR A 323 17.26 11.59 15.53
C THR A 323 17.05 12.05 14.10
N ILE A 324 15.79 12.11 13.65
CA ILE A 324 15.44 12.39 12.25
C ILE A 324 14.76 13.77 12.16
N SER A 325 15.07 14.50 11.09
CA SER A 325 14.35 15.69 10.67
C SER A 325 13.74 15.43 9.28
N THR A 326 12.42 15.54 9.18
CA THR A 326 11.66 15.32 7.94
C THR A 326 11.26 16.67 7.35
N LEU A 327 11.63 16.89 6.10
CA LEU A 327 11.22 18.05 5.30
C LEU A 327 10.16 17.62 4.30
N ILE A 328 8.97 18.17 4.41
CA ILE A 328 7.86 17.95 3.47
C ILE A 328 7.78 19.18 2.56
N LEU A 329 7.95 19.02 1.26
CA LEU A 329 7.76 20.07 0.25
C LEU A 329 6.43 19.87 -0.48
N LEU A 330 5.71 20.96 -0.74
CA LEU A 330 4.45 20.93 -1.49
C LEU A 330 4.35 22.12 -2.44
N ARG A 331 4.12 21.87 -3.74
CA ARG A 331 3.76 22.94 -4.67
C ARG A 331 2.31 23.34 -4.44
N HIS A 332 2.04 24.65 -4.41
CA HIS A 332 0.68 25.16 -4.32
C HIS A 332 -0.28 24.56 -5.37
N GLY A 333 -1.58 24.56 -5.07
CA GLY A 333 -2.62 24.12 -6.02
C GLY A 333 -2.73 25.02 -7.25
N GLN A 334 -3.55 24.65 -8.23
CA GLN A 334 -3.76 25.45 -9.43
C GLN A 334 -4.18 26.91 -9.12
N SER A 335 -3.46 27.88 -9.67
CA SER A 335 -3.84 29.30 -9.66
C SER A 335 -4.53 29.71 -10.96
N VAL A 336 -5.24 30.85 -10.95
CA VAL A 336 -5.97 31.34 -12.13
C VAL A 336 -5.07 31.40 -13.38
N TRP A 337 -3.85 31.92 -13.23
CA TRP A 337 -2.91 32.10 -14.34
C TRP A 337 -2.07 30.87 -14.70
N ASN A 338 -1.94 29.90 -13.80
CA ASN A 338 -1.30 28.62 -14.10
C ASN A 338 -2.27 27.62 -14.75
N GLY A 339 -3.58 27.78 -14.55
CA GLY A 339 -4.60 26.89 -15.12
C GLY A 339 -5.29 27.45 -16.36
N GLN A 340 -6.05 28.53 -16.19
CA GLN A 340 -6.99 29.01 -17.21
C GLN A 340 -6.33 29.87 -18.28
N ASP A 341 -5.35 30.69 -17.87
CA ASP A 341 -4.78 31.72 -18.75
C ASP A 341 -3.34 31.43 -19.23
N ALA A 342 -2.65 30.40 -18.74
CA ALA A 342 -1.26 30.09 -19.11
C ALA A 342 -0.34 31.33 -19.23
N ARG A 343 -0.35 32.22 -18.21
CA ARG A 343 0.43 33.47 -18.19
C ARG A 343 1.74 33.32 -17.40
N PHE A 344 2.73 34.16 -17.71
CA PHE A 344 3.90 34.33 -16.85
C PHE A 344 3.47 34.96 -15.53
N THR A 345 3.42 34.17 -14.46
CA THR A 345 2.88 34.65 -13.17
C THR A 345 3.95 35.30 -12.30
N GLY A 346 5.03 34.59 -12.01
CA GLY A 346 6.12 35.10 -11.16
C GLY A 346 5.63 35.62 -9.82
N TRP A 347 6.00 36.86 -9.49
CA TRP A 347 5.64 37.48 -8.22
C TRP A 347 4.27 38.17 -8.25
N CYS A 348 3.52 38.09 -9.34
CA CYS A 348 2.14 38.55 -9.35
C CYS A 348 1.29 37.72 -8.38
N ASP A 349 0.60 38.40 -7.48
CA ASP A 349 -0.12 37.75 -6.39
C ASP A 349 -1.53 37.34 -6.81
N VAL A 350 -1.63 36.23 -7.54
CA VAL A 350 -2.90 35.70 -8.07
C VAL A 350 -3.50 34.62 -7.16
N PRO A 351 -4.84 34.51 -7.07
CA PRO A 351 -5.50 33.56 -6.19
C PRO A 351 -5.50 32.13 -6.75
N LEU A 352 -5.80 31.15 -5.88
CA LEU A 352 -6.11 29.78 -6.28
C LEU A 352 -7.45 29.70 -7.02
N THR A 353 -7.56 28.77 -7.96
CA THR A 353 -8.86 28.35 -8.50
C THR A 353 -9.59 27.47 -7.49
N VAL A 354 -10.88 27.18 -7.72
CA VAL A 354 -11.61 26.18 -6.93
C VAL A 354 -10.89 24.82 -6.98
N LYS A 355 -10.41 24.43 -8.17
CA LYS A 355 -9.61 23.21 -8.35
C LYS A 355 -8.34 23.24 -7.49
N GLY A 356 -7.60 24.35 -7.49
CA GLY A 356 -6.38 24.47 -6.67
C GLY A 356 -6.61 24.37 -5.17
N ARG A 357 -7.75 24.84 -4.67
CA ARG A 357 -8.13 24.65 -3.26
C ARG A 357 -8.41 23.19 -2.93
N VAL A 358 -9.15 22.49 -3.80
CA VAL A 358 -9.44 21.06 -3.65
C VAL A 358 -8.15 20.24 -3.68
N GLU A 359 -7.23 20.55 -4.58
CA GLU A 359 -5.90 19.93 -4.67
C GLU A 359 -5.12 20.08 -3.34
N ALA A 360 -5.08 21.28 -2.76
CA ALA A 360 -4.40 21.53 -1.49
C ALA A 360 -5.03 20.77 -0.31
N VAL A 361 -6.38 20.71 -0.27
CA VAL A 361 -7.10 19.91 0.75
C VAL A 361 -6.77 18.43 0.59
N GLY A 362 -6.78 17.90 -0.63
CA GLY A 362 -6.44 16.51 -0.94
C GLY A 362 -5.01 16.15 -0.53
N ALA A 363 -4.05 17.05 -0.76
CA ALA A 363 -2.67 16.87 -0.30
C ALA A 363 -2.59 16.70 1.23
N GLY A 364 -3.35 17.49 1.98
CA GLY A 364 -3.43 17.37 3.44
C GLY A 364 -4.10 16.06 3.91
N GLN A 365 -5.13 15.58 3.20
CA GLN A 365 -5.75 14.28 3.48
C GLN A 365 -4.77 13.14 3.26
N LEU A 366 -4.02 13.20 2.16
CA LEU A 366 -2.99 12.22 1.83
C LEU A 366 -1.85 12.21 2.86
N LEU A 367 -1.37 13.37 3.27
CA LEU A 367 -0.36 13.47 4.34
C LEU A 367 -0.87 12.84 5.64
N ARG A 368 -2.12 13.12 6.00
CA ARG A 368 -2.76 12.54 7.19
C ARG A 368 -2.89 11.02 7.11
N SER A 369 -3.31 10.49 5.96
CA SER A 369 -3.44 9.04 5.76
C SER A 369 -2.08 8.32 5.77
N ARG A 370 -0.98 9.04 5.56
CA ARG A 370 0.39 8.54 5.66
C ARG A 370 1.05 8.82 7.01
N GLY A 371 0.25 9.12 8.04
CA GLY A 371 0.73 9.29 9.41
C GLY A 371 1.29 10.68 9.74
N PHE A 372 1.30 11.63 8.80
CA PHE A 372 1.65 13.04 9.02
C PHE A 372 0.38 13.82 9.38
N ASN A 373 -0.04 13.73 10.65
CA ASN A 373 -1.12 14.59 11.16
C ASN A 373 -0.59 15.99 11.51
N ALA A 374 -1.49 16.96 11.67
CA ALA A 374 -1.13 18.33 11.98
C ALA A 374 -0.25 18.48 13.25
N ALA A 375 -0.47 17.67 14.29
CA ALA A 375 0.31 17.72 15.53
C ALA A 375 1.76 17.20 15.37
N LYS A 376 2.07 16.52 14.26
CA LYS A 376 3.42 16.10 13.91
C LYS A 376 4.18 17.12 13.07
N VAL A 377 3.53 18.17 12.56
CA VAL A 377 4.21 19.29 11.90
C VAL A 377 4.59 20.32 12.94
N ASP A 378 5.89 20.51 13.16
CA ASP A 378 6.39 21.41 14.19
C ASP A 378 6.33 22.87 13.74
N VAL A 379 6.71 23.13 12.49
CA VAL A 379 6.71 24.45 11.85
C VAL A 379 6.42 24.34 10.36
N ALA A 380 5.72 25.33 9.82
CA ALA A 380 5.49 25.44 8.38
C ALA A 380 6.12 26.72 7.82
N PHE A 381 6.67 26.64 6.62
CA PHE A 381 7.18 27.76 5.84
C PHE A 381 6.40 27.91 4.55
N THR A 382 6.17 29.16 4.13
CA THR A 382 5.56 29.45 2.84
C THR A 382 6.08 30.76 2.27
N SER A 383 5.78 31.02 1.00
CA SER A 383 6.12 32.28 0.34
C SER A 383 5.21 33.42 0.79
N GLU A 384 5.48 34.64 0.34
CA GLU A 384 4.59 35.77 0.61
C GLU A 384 3.38 35.82 -0.32
N LEU A 385 3.30 34.92 -1.31
CA LEU A 385 2.25 34.92 -2.33
C LEU A 385 1.03 34.11 -1.86
N GLN A 386 -0.17 34.70 -1.99
CA GLN A 386 -1.42 34.20 -1.46
C GLN A 386 -1.71 32.76 -1.86
N ARG A 387 -1.38 32.36 -3.10
CA ARG A 387 -1.62 31.00 -3.60
C ARG A 387 -0.86 29.91 -2.83
N ALA A 388 0.37 30.20 -2.41
CA ALA A 388 1.15 29.25 -1.62
C ALA A 388 0.71 29.26 -0.15
N HIS A 389 0.45 30.45 0.38
CA HIS A 389 -0.05 30.60 1.74
C HIS A 389 -1.42 29.92 1.95
N GLU A 390 -2.39 30.19 1.08
CA GLU A 390 -3.73 29.57 1.09
C GLU A 390 -3.62 28.04 0.93
N SER A 391 -2.75 27.55 0.05
CA SER A 391 -2.50 26.10 -0.07
C SER A 391 -1.95 25.50 1.22
N CYS A 392 -1.05 26.22 1.91
CA CYS A 392 -0.48 25.79 3.18
C CYS A 392 -1.55 25.67 4.27
N GLU A 393 -2.38 26.70 4.42
CA GLU A 393 -3.46 26.71 5.40
C GLU A 393 -4.47 25.58 5.14
N LEU A 394 -4.89 25.40 3.88
CA LEU A 394 -5.82 24.35 3.50
C LEU A 394 -5.26 22.94 3.75
N ALA A 395 -3.98 22.71 3.41
CA ALA A 395 -3.33 21.42 3.64
C ALA A 395 -3.21 21.13 5.15
N LEU A 396 -2.74 22.09 5.95
CA LEU A 396 -2.61 21.93 7.41
C LEU A 396 -3.95 21.73 8.12
N ALA A 397 -4.99 22.47 7.69
CA ALA A 397 -6.34 22.30 8.21
C ALA A 397 -6.88 20.89 7.89
N SER A 398 -6.64 20.42 6.67
CA SER A 398 -7.02 19.07 6.25
C SER A 398 -6.27 17.97 7.02
N MET A 399 -4.98 18.19 7.31
CA MET A 399 -4.17 17.32 8.17
C MET A 399 -4.66 17.24 9.62
N ALA A 400 -5.34 18.28 10.12
CA ALA A 400 -5.91 18.34 11.48
C ALA A 400 -7.26 17.59 11.59
N GLY A 401 -8.06 17.58 10.53
CA GLY A 401 -9.39 16.94 10.52
C GLY A 401 -10.47 17.73 11.28
N HIS A 402 -11.47 17.02 11.83
CA HIS A 402 -12.57 17.62 12.60
C HIS A 402 -12.19 18.11 14.01
N LYS A 403 -10.98 17.81 14.48
CA LYS A 403 -10.46 18.43 15.71
C LYS A 403 -10.04 19.85 15.35
N GLN A 404 -10.78 20.83 15.86
CA GLN A 404 -10.43 22.25 15.78
C GLN A 404 -9.15 22.49 16.60
N HIS A 405 -7.99 22.06 16.09
CA HIS A 405 -6.76 22.75 16.39
C HIS A 405 -6.75 23.98 15.50
N THR A 406 -7.13 25.11 16.07
CA THR A 406 -6.80 26.41 15.54
C THR A 406 -5.28 26.45 15.44
N TRP A 407 -4.76 26.13 14.25
CA TRP A 407 -3.37 26.42 13.92
C TRP A 407 -3.18 27.91 14.18
N SER A 408 -2.39 28.25 15.20
CA SER A 408 -2.03 29.65 15.43
C SER A 408 -1.23 30.10 14.21
N SER A 409 -1.62 31.22 13.59
CA SER A 409 -0.91 31.84 12.47
C SER A 409 0.60 32.03 12.76
N GLU A 410 0.98 32.05 14.04
CA GLU A 410 2.35 32.10 14.57
C GLU A 410 3.24 30.89 14.20
N ARG A 411 2.67 29.74 13.77
CA ARG A 411 3.44 28.56 13.33
C ARG A 411 3.67 28.47 11.83
N ILE A 412 3.06 29.37 11.04
CA ILE A 412 3.29 29.49 9.60
C ILE A 412 4.20 30.70 9.36
N ARG A 413 5.48 30.44 9.10
CA ARG A 413 6.48 31.47 8.83
C ARG A 413 6.48 31.79 7.33
N ARG A 414 6.35 33.07 6.98
CA ARG A 414 6.42 33.53 5.58
C ARG A 414 7.81 34.08 5.30
N ASP A 415 8.40 33.71 4.17
CA ASP A 415 9.67 34.27 3.71
C ASP A 415 9.59 34.57 2.21
N ARG A 416 9.86 35.82 1.84
CA ARG A 416 9.88 36.29 0.44
C ARG A 416 10.83 35.49 -0.43
N ARG A 417 11.92 34.98 0.14
CA ARG A 417 12.90 34.17 -0.58
C ARG A 417 12.35 32.82 -1.01
N LEU A 418 11.16 32.42 -0.55
CA LEU A 418 10.41 31.28 -1.06
C LEU A 418 9.43 31.63 -2.19
N ASN A 419 9.36 32.89 -2.63
CA ASN A 419 8.57 33.28 -3.80
C ASN A 419 9.05 32.56 -5.07
N GLU A 420 8.15 32.47 -6.05
CA GLU A 420 8.42 31.95 -7.40
C GLU A 420 9.58 32.70 -8.08
N ARG A 421 10.11 32.19 -9.21
CA ARG A 421 11.02 32.96 -10.06
C ARG A 421 10.34 34.25 -10.54
N HIS A 422 10.99 35.41 -10.37
CA HIS A 422 10.53 36.68 -10.89
C HIS A 422 10.69 36.72 -12.42
N TYR A 423 9.58 36.81 -13.16
CA TYR A 423 9.61 36.76 -14.63
C TYR A 423 9.87 38.11 -15.28
N GLY A 424 10.16 39.16 -14.52
CA GLY A 424 10.48 40.46 -15.08
C GLY A 424 9.34 41.03 -15.93
N ALA A 425 9.69 41.80 -16.95
CA ALA A 425 8.74 42.55 -17.76
C ALA A 425 7.69 41.70 -18.49
N VAL A 426 7.86 40.36 -18.53
CA VAL A 426 6.85 39.47 -19.14
C VAL A 426 5.76 39.03 -18.17
N GLN A 427 5.83 39.40 -16.88
CA GLN A 427 4.81 39.07 -15.90
C GLN A 427 3.42 39.61 -16.30
N GLY A 428 2.43 38.71 -16.31
CA GLY A 428 1.05 39.00 -16.72
C GLY A 428 0.75 38.76 -18.20
N LEU A 429 1.78 38.59 -19.04
CA LEU A 429 1.62 38.25 -20.45
C LEU A 429 1.33 36.76 -20.65
N TYR A 430 0.57 36.45 -21.69
CA TYR A 430 0.31 35.07 -22.11
C TYR A 430 1.60 34.42 -22.63
N LYS A 431 1.86 33.16 -22.24
CA LYS A 431 3.08 32.44 -22.68
C LYS A 431 3.16 32.28 -24.21
N ASN A 432 1.99 32.24 -24.87
CA ASN A 432 1.85 32.07 -26.32
C ASN A 432 1.38 33.37 -27.01
N ASP A 433 1.62 34.54 -26.42
CA ASP A 433 1.25 35.82 -27.03
C ASP A 433 2.02 36.04 -28.34
N PRO A 434 1.34 36.17 -29.50
CA PRO A 434 1.99 36.45 -30.78
C PRO A 434 2.80 37.75 -30.77
N HIS A 435 2.41 38.76 -29.99
CA HIS A 435 3.15 40.02 -29.89
C HIS A 435 4.45 39.82 -29.12
N LEU A 436 4.44 38.99 -28.08
CA LEU A 436 5.64 38.63 -27.33
C LEU A 436 6.62 37.86 -28.22
N ALA A 437 6.12 36.89 -29.00
CA ALA A 437 6.91 36.13 -29.96
C ALA A 437 7.47 37.03 -31.08
N ALA A 438 6.69 37.99 -31.57
CA ALA A 438 7.15 38.97 -32.55
C ALA A 438 8.23 39.92 -31.99
N GLN A 439 8.11 40.32 -30.72
CA GLN A 439 9.02 41.26 -30.10
C GLN A 439 10.37 40.63 -29.71
N TYR A 440 10.34 39.41 -29.15
CA TYR A 440 11.53 38.78 -28.55
C TYR A 440 12.00 37.53 -29.28
N GLY A 441 11.16 36.92 -30.13
CA GLY A 441 11.45 35.66 -30.79
C GLY A 441 11.15 34.43 -29.93
N GLU A 442 10.65 33.36 -30.56
CA GLU A 442 10.30 32.11 -29.87
C GLU A 442 11.49 31.42 -29.19
N GLU A 443 12.66 31.43 -29.84
CA GLU A 443 13.90 30.86 -29.30
C GLU A 443 14.31 31.53 -27.97
N THR A 444 14.17 32.85 -27.88
CA THR A 444 14.48 33.63 -26.68
C THR A 444 13.48 33.38 -25.56
N ILE A 445 12.18 33.32 -25.88
CA ILE A 445 11.13 32.97 -24.90
C ILE A 445 11.34 31.55 -24.39
N ARG A 446 11.68 30.61 -25.27
CA ARG A 446 12.02 29.23 -24.92
C ARG A 446 13.26 29.19 -24.04
N TYR A 447 14.29 29.96 -24.36
CA TYR A 447 15.51 30.08 -23.55
C TYR A 447 15.20 30.58 -22.14
N TRP A 448 14.40 31.63 -21.98
CA TRP A 448 13.95 32.11 -20.66
C TRP A 448 13.19 31.04 -19.86
N ARG A 449 12.36 30.24 -20.53
CA ARG A 449 11.53 29.23 -19.88
C ARG A 449 12.29 27.96 -19.51
N ARG A 450 13.21 27.51 -20.37
CA ARG A 450 13.80 26.17 -20.32
C ARG A 450 15.31 26.15 -20.02
N SER A 451 15.97 27.30 -19.89
CA SER A 451 17.37 27.38 -19.47
C SER A 451 17.49 27.77 -17.99
N LEU A 452 18.55 27.27 -17.34
CA LEU A 452 18.93 27.67 -15.99
C LEU A 452 19.27 29.17 -15.91
N HIS A 453 19.94 29.70 -16.94
CA HIS A 453 20.41 31.09 -16.99
C HIS A 453 19.50 32.01 -17.83
N GLY A 454 18.43 31.46 -18.40
CA GLY A 454 17.43 32.23 -19.14
C GLY A 454 16.80 33.29 -18.25
N LYS A 455 17.10 34.56 -18.54
CA LYS A 455 16.67 35.71 -17.74
C LYS A 455 15.80 36.67 -18.57
N PRO A 456 14.51 36.83 -18.25
CA PRO A 456 13.65 37.81 -18.92
C PRO A 456 14.12 39.26 -18.69
N PRO A 457 13.64 40.23 -19.51
CA PRO A 457 13.96 41.63 -19.33
C PRO A 457 13.52 42.14 -17.95
N PRO A 458 14.31 43.03 -17.32
CA PRO A 458 13.96 43.61 -16.02
C PRO A 458 12.66 44.41 -16.09
N LEU A 459 11.87 44.33 -15.02
CA LEU A 459 10.75 45.23 -14.79
C LEU A 459 11.24 46.68 -14.61
N THR A 460 10.48 47.63 -15.12
CA THR A 460 10.65 49.06 -14.90
C THR A 460 9.63 49.58 -13.89
N GLU A 461 9.88 50.74 -13.26
CA GLU A 461 9.03 51.29 -12.19
C GLU A 461 7.59 51.60 -12.62
N ASP A 462 7.36 51.82 -13.91
CA ASP A 462 6.07 52.09 -14.53
C ASP A 462 5.23 50.82 -14.77
N HIS A 463 5.82 49.63 -14.62
CA HIS A 463 5.11 48.38 -14.86
C HIS A 463 4.08 48.09 -13.74
N PRO A 464 2.85 47.63 -14.05
CA PRO A 464 1.77 47.47 -13.06
C PRO A 464 2.08 46.56 -11.87
N TYR A 465 3.02 45.64 -12.04
CA TYR A 465 3.44 44.67 -11.03
C TYR A 465 4.81 45.00 -10.40
N TRP A 466 5.29 46.24 -10.54
CA TRP A 466 6.55 46.66 -9.93
C TRP A 466 6.46 46.69 -8.41
N GLN A 467 7.54 46.24 -7.78
CA GLN A 467 7.72 46.28 -6.32
C GLN A 467 9.08 46.91 -6.03
N PRO A 468 9.18 47.76 -5.00
CA PRO A 468 10.44 48.40 -4.64
C PRO A 468 11.48 47.39 -4.11
N PRO A 469 12.78 47.69 -4.22
CA PRO A 469 13.84 46.91 -3.58
C PRO A 469 13.53 46.64 -2.10
N PRO A 470 13.82 45.44 -1.58
CA PRO A 470 14.71 44.42 -2.15
C PRO A 470 14.05 43.43 -3.13
N ALA A 471 12.82 43.68 -3.60
CA ALA A 471 12.23 42.84 -4.64
C ALA A 471 13.09 42.87 -5.93
N PRO A 472 13.35 41.71 -6.57
CA PRO A 472 14.11 41.66 -7.81
C PRO A 472 13.27 42.20 -8.96
N THR A 473 13.92 42.83 -9.94
CA THR A 473 13.24 43.27 -11.17
C THR A 473 13.15 42.16 -12.21
N THR A 474 13.93 41.09 -12.11
CA THR A 474 13.90 39.88 -12.94
C THR A 474 14.86 38.83 -12.36
N GLU A 475 14.57 37.56 -12.59
CA GLU A 475 15.42 36.46 -12.15
C GLU A 475 15.55 35.39 -13.25
N SER A 476 16.75 34.87 -13.40
CA SER A 476 16.99 33.55 -13.96
C SER A 476 16.60 32.45 -12.97
N LEU A 477 16.57 31.20 -13.42
CA LEU A 477 16.34 30.07 -12.51
C LEU A 477 17.53 29.88 -11.54
N ALA A 478 18.76 30.16 -11.98
CA ALA A 478 19.95 30.17 -11.13
C ALA A 478 19.86 31.18 -9.97
N GLU A 479 19.43 32.42 -10.27
CA GLU A 479 19.27 33.46 -9.24
C GLU A 479 18.15 33.14 -8.25
N CYS A 480 17.03 32.60 -8.76
CA CYS A 480 15.97 32.06 -7.91
C CYS A 480 16.51 30.94 -7.00
N GLN A 481 17.33 30.03 -7.56
CA GLN A 481 17.93 28.94 -6.79
C GLN A 481 18.84 29.44 -5.68
N GLN A 482 19.72 30.40 -5.98
CA GLN A 482 20.59 31.00 -4.97
C GLN A 482 19.78 31.58 -3.81
N ARG A 483 18.78 32.43 -4.12
CA ARG A 483 17.90 33.06 -3.11
C ARG A 483 17.16 32.02 -2.24
N VAL A 484 16.67 30.95 -2.86
CA VAL A 484 15.96 29.87 -2.16
C VAL A 484 16.91 29.09 -1.24
N LEU A 485 18.15 28.85 -1.68
CA LEU A 485 19.15 28.17 -0.86
C LEU A 485 19.63 29.03 0.31
N GLU A 486 19.77 30.34 0.12
CA GLU A 486 20.01 31.29 1.23
C GLU A 486 18.90 31.17 2.28
N CYS A 487 17.63 31.17 1.88
CA CYS A 487 16.50 30.93 2.80
C CYS A 487 16.58 29.57 3.48
N PHE A 488 16.94 28.53 2.74
CA PHE A 488 17.06 27.20 3.29
C PHE A 488 18.13 27.15 4.38
N TYR A 489 19.35 27.62 4.10
CA TYR A 489 20.45 27.53 5.05
C TYR A 489 20.32 28.48 6.24
N GLU A 490 19.74 29.67 6.06
CA GLU A 490 19.63 30.66 7.13
C GLU A 490 18.38 30.51 8.01
N VAL A 491 17.31 29.89 7.49
CA VAL A 491 16.01 29.86 8.19
C VAL A 491 15.46 28.45 8.33
N ILE A 492 15.32 27.70 7.23
CA ILE A 492 14.67 26.39 7.26
C ILE A 492 15.56 25.35 7.95
N SER A 493 16.86 25.34 7.65
CA SER A 493 17.85 24.43 8.23
C SER A 493 17.98 24.62 9.76
N PRO A 494 18.14 25.85 10.30
CA PRO A 494 18.08 26.06 11.75
C PRO A 494 16.77 25.57 12.36
N ALA A 495 15.63 25.82 11.73
CA ALA A 495 14.35 25.29 12.22
C ALA A 495 14.32 23.75 12.24
N MET A 496 14.87 23.11 11.20
CA MET A 496 14.94 21.65 11.08
C MET A 496 15.85 20.96 12.09
N PHE A 497 16.95 21.62 12.50
CA PHE A 497 18.04 20.97 13.23
C PHE A 497 18.31 21.55 14.61
N GLU A 498 18.10 22.85 14.81
CA GLU A 498 18.48 23.59 16.02
C GLU A 498 17.26 23.95 16.88
N GLU A 499 16.14 24.33 16.26
CA GLU A 499 14.88 24.58 16.96
C GLU A 499 14.11 23.29 17.29
N ALA A 500 14.56 22.16 16.74
CA ALA A 500 13.96 20.86 16.97
C ALA A 500 14.11 20.42 18.43
N ASP A 501 13.02 19.98 19.05
CA ASP A 501 13.03 19.46 20.41
C ASP A 501 14.04 18.29 20.53
N PRO A 502 15.08 18.41 21.37
CA PRO A 502 16.11 17.40 21.52
C PRO A 502 15.58 16.08 22.10
N GLU A 503 14.43 16.11 22.79
CA GLU A 503 13.79 14.91 23.35
C GLU A 503 12.87 14.21 22.33
N ARG A 504 12.52 14.88 21.21
CA ARG A 504 11.63 14.36 20.17
C ARG A 504 12.43 13.69 19.05
N ARG A 505 12.20 12.38 18.84
CA ARG A 505 12.92 11.58 17.83
C ARG A 505 12.71 12.08 16.40
N ASP A 506 11.49 12.49 16.07
CA ASP A 506 11.12 13.03 14.77
C ASP A 506 10.72 14.50 14.89
N HIS A 507 11.28 15.32 14.01
CA HIS A 507 10.91 16.73 13.85
C HIS A 507 10.50 16.95 12.40
N THR A 508 9.37 17.58 12.15
CA THR A 508 8.82 17.74 10.80
C THR A 508 8.64 19.21 10.44
N VAL A 509 9.27 19.62 9.35
CA VAL A 509 9.14 20.94 8.76
C VAL A 509 8.36 20.83 7.45
N PHE A 510 7.32 21.65 7.29
CA PHE A 510 6.47 21.66 6.10
C PHE A 510 6.70 22.93 5.28
N VAL A 511 7.05 22.81 4.00
CA VAL A 511 7.30 23.96 3.11
C VAL A 511 6.32 23.93 1.95
N VAL A 512 5.51 24.98 1.83
CA VAL A 512 4.56 25.13 0.71
C VAL A 512 4.96 26.32 -0.15
N ALA A 513 5.33 26.06 -1.40
CA ALA A 513 5.90 27.07 -2.29
C ALA A 513 5.54 26.82 -3.76
N HIS A 514 6.41 27.23 -4.68
CA HIS A 514 6.18 27.24 -6.12
C HIS A 514 7.07 26.24 -6.86
N SER A 515 6.85 26.09 -8.17
CA SER A 515 7.55 25.06 -8.95
C SER A 515 9.05 25.33 -9.03
N ASN A 516 9.50 26.55 -9.34
CA ASN A 516 10.93 26.84 -9.41
C ASN A 516 11.58 26.81 -8.02
N THR A 517 10.87 27.25 -6.98
CA THR A 517 11.35 27.20 -5.59
C THR A 517 11.63 25.76 -5.15
N ILE A 518 10.66 24.85 -5.33
CA ILE A 518 10.81 23.45 -4.93
C ILE A 518 11.86 22.76 -5.81
N ARG A 519 11.84 23.03 -7.12
CA ARG A 519 12.88 22.57 -8.05
C ARG A 519 14.28 22.96 -7.57
N SER A 520 14.48 24.19 -7.11
CA SER A 520 15.78 24.66 -6.61
C SER A 520 16.25 23.89 -5.38
N LEU A 521 15.35 23.59 -4.43
CA LEU A 521 15.65 22.76 -3.26
C LEU A 521 15.98 21.33 -3.67
N MET A 522 15.15 20.73 -4.52
CA MET A 522 15.35 19.38 -5.03
C MET A 522 16.68 19.24 -5.76
N ALA A 523 17.00 20.18 -6.66
CA ALA A 523 18.24 20.20 -7.41
C ALA A 523 19.47 20.20 -6.48
N ALA A 524 19.41 20.97 -5.38
CA ALA A 524 20.49 21.02 -4.40
C ALA A 524 20.61 19.72 -3.58
N PHE A 525 19.49 19.16 -3.12
CA PHE A 525 19.50 17.94 -2.31
C PHE A 525 19.89 16.69 -3.12
N ASP A 526 19.43 16.61 -4.36
CA ASP A 526 19.69 15.49 -5.27
C ASP A 526 20.95 15.67 -6.11
N GLN A 527 21.69 16.77 -5.92
CA GLN A 527 22.92 17.08 -6.65
C GLN A 527 22.73 17.01 -8.17
N VAL A 528 21.59 17.53 -8.64
CA VAL A 528 21.24 17.55 -10.05
C VAL A 528 22.16 18.51 -10.80
N THR A 529 22.62 18.10 -11.98
CA THR A 529 23.47 18.94 -12.81
C THR A 529 22.71 20.17 -13.30
N ASP A 530 23.41 21.29 -13.48
CA ASP A 530 22.84 22.55 -13.98
C ASP A 530 22.03 22.39 -15.28
N GLU A 531 22.45 21.47 -16.16
CA GLU A 531 21.76 21.16 -17.41
C GLU A 531 20.41 20.47 -17.19
N ASP A 532 20.30 19.68 -16.12
CA ASP A 532 19.11 18.89 -15.82
C ASP A 532 18.14 19.61 -14.88
N VAL A 533 18.56 20.64 -14.16
CA VAL A 533 17.70 21.42 -13.25
C VAL A 533 16.41 21.90 -13.95
N PRO A 534 16.43 22.50 -15.16
CA PRO A 534 15.21 22.95 -15.83
C PRO A 534 14.25 21.81 -16.21
N LYS A 535 14.76 20.58 -16.31
CA LYS A 535 14.01 19.38 -16.69
C LYS A 535 13.19 18.81 -15.52
N ILE A 536 13.48 19.21 -14.28
CA ILE A 536 12.73 18.77 -13.09
C ILE A 536 11.30 19.32 -13.15
N HIS A 537 10.32 18.43 -13.21
CA HIS A 537 8.91 18.79 -13.16
C HIS A 537 8.34 18.60 -11.74
N VAL A 538 7.72 19.63 -11.19
CA VAL A 538 7.09 19.59 -9.86
C VAL A 538 5.57 19.71 -10.01
N PRO A 539 4.78 18.62 -9.91
CA PRO A 539 3.32 18.67 -9.97
C PRO A 539 2.70 19.49 -8.83
N ASN A 540 1.51 20.05 -9.09
CA ASN A 540 0.73 20.78 -8.09
C ASN A 540 0.23 19.83 -6.99
N SER A 541 0.35 20.24 -5.73
CA SER A 541 -0.24 19.57 -4.56
C SER A 541 0.08 18.08 -4.40
N VAL A 542 1.26 17.65 -4.88
CA VAL A 542 1.82 16.33 -4.57
C VAL A 542 2.93 16.52 -3.53
N PRO A 543 2.79 15.95 -2.31
CA PRO A 543 3.81 16.08 -1.27
C PRO A 543 5.10 15.34 -1.62
N ILE A 544 6.24 15.95 -1.30
CA ILE A 544 7.60 15.42 -1.52
C ILE A 544 8.32 15.40 -0.18
N LEU A 545 8.95 14.29 0.19
CA LEU A 545 9.61 14.13 1.47
C LEU A 545 11.12 13.95 1.31
N TYR A 546 11.87 14.67 2.13
CA TYR A 546 13.29 14.46 2.37
C TYR A 546 13.52 14.18 3.86
N ARG A 547 14.42 13.26 4.18
CA ARG A 547 14.76 12.93 5.58
C ARG A 547 16.23 13.19 5.83
N PHE A 548 16.54 13.78 6.98
CA PHE A 548 17.89 14.12 7.39
C PHE A 548 18.16 13.53 8.76
N GLU A 549 19.36 13.01 8.97
CA GLU A 549 19.84 12.70 10.31
C GLU A 549 20.21 14.01 11.00
N ARG A 550 19.58 14.30 12.14
CA ARG A 550 19.64 15.62 12.79
C ARG A 550 21.04 15.94 13.31
N ALA A 551 21.73 14.95 13.86
CA ALA A 551 23.07 15.11 14.43
C ALA A 551 24.14 15.42 13.37
N THR A 552 24.05 14.77 12.21
CA THR A 552 25.04 14.92 11.12
C THR A 552 24.58 15.92 10.06
N ARG A 553 23.31 16.33 10.09
CA ARG A 553 22.59 17.07 9.03
C ARG A 553 22.66 16.38 7.67
N LYS A 554 23.00 15.09 7.65
CA LYS A 554 23.21 14.35 6.43
C LYS A 554 21.85 13.91 5.90
N LEU A 555 21.63 14.12 4.60
CA LEU A 555 20.48 13.59 3.92
C LEU A 555 20.52 12.05 3.98
N LEU A 556 19.48 11.46 4.55
CA LEU A 556 19.31 10.03 4.64
C LEU A 556 18.85 9.54 3.27
N SER A 557 19.75 8.88 2.54
CA SER A 557 19.44 8.33 1.24
C SER A 557 18.75 6.98 1.40
N THR A 558 17.51 6.91 0.98
CA THR A 558 16.98 5.69 0.36
C THR A 558 17.38 5.79 -1.11
N LYS A 559 18.59 5.31 -1.45
CA LYS A 559 19.11 5.39 -2.83
C LYS A 559 18.22 4.53 -3.73
N LEU A 560 17.22 5.14 -4.38
CA LEU A 560 16.61 4.55 -5.57
C LEU A 560 17.68 4.45 -6.66
N GLN A 561 18.19 3.25 -6.92
CA GLN A 561 19.01 3.00 -8.10
C GLN A 561 18.11 3.02 -9.34
N SER A 562 17.94 4.20 -9.94
CA SER A 562 17.56 4.31 -11.35
C SER A 562 18.79 4.65 -12.18
N ALA A 563 18.81 4.19 -13.43
CA ALA A 563 19.96 4.25 -14.34
C ALA A 563 20.37 5.68 -14.80
N ALA A 564 19.88 6.73 -14.14
CA ALA A 564 20.13 8.13 -14.49
C ALA A 564 20.41 9.05 -13.27
N GLY A 565 20.95 8.51 -12.17
CA GLY A 565 21.25 9.29 -10.96
C GLY A 565 20.01 9.38 -10.06
N GLY A 566 20.03 8.68 -8.93
CA GLY A 566 18.88 8.55 -8.02
C GLY A 566 18.51 9.86 -7.32
N SER A 567 17.21 10.13 -7.22
CA SER A 567 16.66 11.20 -6.37
C SER A 567 16.46 10.67 -4.95
N HIS A 568 16.77 11.48 -3.94
CA HIS A 568 16.54 11.22 -2.52
C HIS A 568 15.11 11.61 -2.09
N ALA A 569 14.31 12.15 -3.02
CA ALA A 569 12.97 12.65 -2.77
C ALA A 569 11.94 11.51 -2.81
N ARG A 570 11.12 11.38 -1.75
CA ARG A 570 9.97 10.45 -1.74
C ARG A 570 8.67 11.19 -2.05
N TRP A 571 8.06 10.89 -3.18
CA TRP A 571 6.78 11.48 -3.61
C TRP A 571 5.60 10.70 -3.02
N LEU A 572 4.62 11.40 -2.44
CA LEU A 572 3.38 10.77 -1.99
C LEU A 572 2.31 10.90 -3.07
N LEU A 573 1.91 9.76 -3.64
CA LEU A 573 0.80 9.69 -4.59
C LEU A 573 -0.46 9.18 -3.87
N SER A 574 -1.60 9.84 -4.09
CA SER A 574 -2.92 9.39 -3.63
C SER A 574 -3.45 8.24 -4.50
N PRO A 575 -4.32 7.36 -3.98
CA PRO A 575 -5.01 6.34 -4.77
C PRO A 575 -5.78 6.91 -5.97
N GLU A 576 -6.41 8.09 -5.87
CA GLU A 576 -7.08 8.71 -7.02
C GLU A 576 -6.09 9.20 -8.08
N ASN A 577 -5.00 9.87 -7.71
CA ASN A 577 -3.92 10.21 -8.66
C ASN A 577 -3.28 8.96 -9.28
N HIS A 578 -3.11 7.89 -8.51
CA HIS A 578 -2.64 6.60 -9.02
C HIS A 578 -3.64 6.01 -10.02
N ALA A 579 -4.93 6.02 -9.70
CA ALA A 579 -6.01 5.57 -10.56
C ALA A 579 -6.26 6.48 -11.76
N GLN A 580 -6.03 7.79 -11.67
CA GLN A 580 -6.15 8.74 -12.77
C GLN A 580 -5.01 8.57 -13.76
N ILE A 581 -3.77 8.39 -13.28
CA ILE A 581 -2.63 8.04 -14.13
C ILE A 581 -2.88 6.69 -14.81
N HIS A 582 -3.33 5.69 -14.06
CA HIS A 582 -3.68 4.38 -14.60
C HIS A 582 -4.83 4.46 -15.63
N ASN A 583 -5.97 5.07 -15.29
CA ASN A 583 -7.17 5.15 -16.15
C ASN A 583 -6.98 6.05 -17.39
N ALA A 584 -6.13 7.08 -17.31
CA ALA A 584 -5.83 7.91 -18.48
C ALA A 584 -5.00 7.17 -19.54
N VAL A 585 -4.22 6.16 -19.12
CA VAL A 585 -3.17 5.53 -19.93
C VAL A 585 -3.47 4.07 -20.31
N GLN A 586 -4.47 3.44 -19.69
CA GLN A 586 -4.96 2.09 -20.01
C GLN A 586 -5.56 1.96 -21.44
N PRO A 587 -5.70 0.74 -21.99
CA PRO A 587 -6.40 0.50 -23.25
C PRO A 587 -7.85 0.97 -23.15
N GLY A 588 -8.24 1.89 -24.03
CA GLY A 588 -9.55 2.57 -23.97
C GLY A 588 -9.59 3.87 -23.16
N GLY A 589 -8.46 4.31 -22.58
CA GLY A 589 -8.33 5.59 -21.88
C GLY A 589 -8.52 6.80 -22.80
N MET A 590 -9.18 7.83 -22.28
CA MET A 590 -9.58 9.03 -23.03
C MET A 590 -8.37 9.80 -23.60
N LEU A 591 -7.25 9.83 -22.87
CA LEU A 591 -6.03 10.55 -23.27
C LEU A 591 -5.30 9.82 -24.39
N THR A 592 -5.09 8.51 -24.27
CA THR A 592 -4.44 7.68 -25.30
C THR A 592 -5.19 7.70 -26.62
N ARG A 593 -6.53 7.67 -26.58
CA ARG A 593 -7.38 7.77 -27.79
C ARG A 593 -7.33 9.14 -28.43
N ALA A 594 -7.49 10.20 -27.64
CA ALA A 594 -7.42 11.57 -28.15
C ALA A 594 -6.05 11.86 -28.79
N LEU A 595 -4.96 11.36 -28.20
CA LEU A 595 -3.61 11.49 -28.74
C LEU A 595 -3.43 10.72 -30.06
N PHE A 596 -3.85 9.45 -30.11
CA PHE A 596 -3.77 8.66 -31.34
C PHE A 596 -4.60 9.28 -32.47
N GLU A 597 -5.83 9.71 -32.19
CA GLU A 597 -6.70 10.38 -33.15
C GLU A 597 -6.12 11.73 -33.61
N SER A 598 -5.38 12.43 -32.76
CA SER A 598 -4.70 13.67 -33.13
C SER A 598 -3.50 13.46 -34.06
N TRP A 599 -2.85 12.29 -34.01
CA TRP A 599 -1.70 11.98 -34.87
C TRP A 599 -2.08 11.23 -36.13
N ASP A 600 -3.25 10.59 -36.17
CA ASP A 600 -3.77 9.95 -37.39
C ASP A 600 -4.39 10.99 -38.32
N VAL A 601 -3.51 11.80 -38.92
CA VAL A 601 -3.90 12.84 -39.89
C VAL A 601 -4.57 12.24 -41.13
N SER A 602 -4.29 10.97 -41.43
CA SER A 602 -4.80 10.24 -42.59
C SER A 602 -6.22 9.70 -42.39
N GLY A 603 -6.69 9.59 -41.14
CA GLY A 603 -7.97 8.98 -40.77
C GLY A 603 -8.05 7.47 -41.08
N THR A 604 -6.92 6.82 -41.31
CA THR A 604 -6.86 5.40 -41.70
C THR A 604 -6.94 4.44 -40.51
N ARG A 605 -6.99 4.97 -39.29
CA ARG A 605 -6.90 4.26 -38.00
C ARG A 605 -5.58 3.51 -37.81
N GLU A 606 -4.55 3.94 -38.52
CA GLU A 606 -3.19 3.43 -38.45
C GLU A 606 -2.19 4.60 -38.50
N LEU A 607 -1.23 4.62 -37.58
CA LEU A 607 -0.13 5.60 -37.59
C LEU A 607 1.06 5.04 -38.36
N SER A 608 1.58 5.81 -39.31
CA SER A 608 2.90 5.57 -39.89
C SER A 608 4.02 6.09 -38.98
N ILE A 609 5.26 5.71 -39.28
CA ILE A 609 6.45 6.26 -38.59
C ILE A 609 6.49 7.79 -38.72
N ALA A 610 6.18 8.32 -39.89
CA ALA A 610 6.16 9.76 -40.12
C ALA A 610 5.08 10.47 -39.28
N ASP A 611 3.92 9.84 -39.10
CA ASP A 611 2.84 10.36 -38.25
C ASP A 611 3.22 10.34 -36.76
N LEU A 612 3.87 9.27 -36.31
CA LEU A 612 4.43 9.18 -34.95
C LEU A 612 5.52 10.22 -34.72
N GLU A 613 6.46 10.38 -35.64
CA GLU A 613 7.53 11.38 -35.53
C GLU A 613 7.00 12.81 -35.56
N ALA A 614 6.00 13.08 -36.40
CA ALA A 614 5.29 14.35 -36.44
C ALA A 614 4.51 14.61 -35.15
N GLY A 615 3.81 13.61 -34.62
CA GLY A 615 3.06 13.68 -33.36
C GLY A 615 3.97 13.86 -32.13
N ILE A 616 5.12 13.17 -32.08
CA ILE A 616 6.15 13.36 -31.06
C ILE A 616 6.70 14.79 -31.14
N LYS A 617 7.02 15.26 -32.35
CA LYS A 617 7.52 16.63 -32.56
C LYS A 617 6.47 17.68 -32.18
N ALA A 618 5.20 17.43 -32.47
CA ALA A 618 4.07 18.27 -32.09
C ALA A 618 3.90 18.31 -30.57
N MET A 619 3.90 17.17 -29.87
CA MET A 619 3.87 17.12 -28.39
C MET A 619 5.09 17.76 -27.73
N GLN A 620 6.25 17.71 -28.37
CA GLN A 620 7.45 18.39 -27.86
C GLN A 620 7.42 19.90 -28.12
N ALA A 621 6.61 20.35 -29.08
CA ALA A 621 6.40 21.75 -29.47
C ALA A 621 5.22 22.41 -28.72
N ASP A 622 4.13 21.68 -28.51
CA ASP A 622 2.97 22.08 -27.73
C ASP A 622 3.30 21.91 -26.24
N ASP A 623 3.61 23.05 -25.60
CA ASP A 623 3.83 23.20 -24.16
C ASP A 623 2.59 22.81 -23.32
N VAL A 624 2.28 21.52 -23.25
CA VAL A 624 1.28 21.04 -22.31
C VAL A 624 1.97 20.76 -20.97
N GLU A 625 1.63 21.54 -19.94
CA GLU A 625 1.98 21.32 -18.53
C GLU A 625 1.36 20.04 -17.94
N GLU A 626 1.17 18.99 -18.75
CA GLU A 626 0.51 17.73 -18.37
C GLU A 626 1.51 16.71 -17.83
N GLY A 627 2.06 16.99 -16.65
CA GLY A 627 2.49 15.98 -15.69
C GLY A 627 3.46 14.86 -16.17
N PRO A 628 3.69 13.84 -15.34
CA PRO A 628 4.54 12.69 -15.69
C PRO A 628 3.97 11.81 -16.82
N VAL A 629 2.67 11.94 -17.11
CA VAL A 629 1.94 11.13 -18.09
C VAL A 629 2.39 11.45 -19.52
N SER A 630 2.51 12.72 -19.89
CA SER A 630 2.91 13.12 -21.25
C SER A 630 4.38 12.75 -21.55
N CYS A 631 5.26 12.80 -20.54
CA CYS A 631 6.65 12.33 -20.69
C CYS A 631 6.75 10.82 -20.93
N ALA A 632 5.96 10.02 -20.21
CA ALA A 632 5.89 8.58 -20.41
C ALA A 632 5.37 8.25 -21.81
N ILE A 633 4.30 8.91 -22.26
CA ILE A 633 3.72 8.74 -23.59
C ILE A 633 4.73 9.09 -24.70
N ILE A 634 5.49 10.18 -24.57
CA ILE A 634 6.56 10.55 -25.51
C ILE A 634 7.65 9.46 -25.56
N ALA A 635 8.07 8.94 -24.41
CA ALA A 635 9.11 7.91 -24.34
C ALA A 635 8.68 6.62 -25.03
N VAL A 636 7.43 6.20 -24.81
CA VAL A 636 6.84 5.01 -25.44
C VAL A 636 6.64 5.22 -26.94
N ALA A 637 6.10 6.37 -27.36
CA ALA A 637 5.94 6.68 -28.78
C ALA A 637 7.28 6.67 -29.54
N LYS A 638 8.36 7.18 -28.93
CA LYS A 638 9.74 7.11 -29.48
C LYS A 638 10.29 5.68 -29.55
N LYS A 639 9.88 4.81 -28.64
CA LYS A 639 10.26 3.38 -28.66
C LYS A 639 9.55 2.67 -29.80
N ILE A 640 8.24 2.86 -29.91
CA ILE A 640 7.40 2.31 -30.99
C ILE A 640 7.89 2.78 -32.37
N ALA A 641 8.21 4.06 -32.54
CA ALA A 641 8.74 4.58 -33.80
C ALA A 641 10.07 3.91 -34.21
N ARG A 642 10.96 3.64 -33.25
CA ARG A 642 12.23 2.92 -33.48
C ARG A 642 12.00 1.46 -33.88
N GLU A 643 11.07 0.77 -33.22
CA GLU A 643 10.71 -0.61 -33.55
C GLU A 643 10.08 -0.72 -34.95
N LEU A 644 9.16 0.18 -35.28
CA LEU A 644 8.52 0.21 -36.61
C LEU A 644 9.51 0.55 -37.73
N SER A 645 10.53 1.36 -37.44
CA SER A 645 11.61 1.68 -38.39
C SER A 645 12.44 0.46 -38.81
N MET A 646 12.40 -0.64 -38.06
CA MET A 646 13.10 -1.89 -38.39
C MET A 646 12.26 -2.80 -39.29
N ASP A 647 10.92 -2.71 -39.21
CA ASP A 647 9.98 -3.61 -39.89
C ASP A 647 9.17 -2.94 -41.02
N GLY A 648 9.32 -1.62 -41.22
CA GLY A 648 8.63 -0.85 -42.26
C GLY A 648 7.10 -0.76 -42.08
N GLY A 649 6.61 -0.99 -40.86
CA GLY A 649 5.19 -1.18 -40.55
C GLY A 649 4.45 0.07 -40.06
N LYS A 650 3.12 -0.03 -40.06
CA LYS A 650 2.19 0.90 -39.40
C LYS A 650 1.67 0.30 -38.08
N ILE A 651 1.13 1.13 -37.19
CA ILE A 651 0.53 0.67 -35.93
C ILE A 651 -0.94 1.09 -35.81
N SER A 652 -1.82 0.15 -35.46
CA SER A 652 -3.24 0.42 -35.23
C SER A 652 -3.50 0.99 -33.84
N LEU A 653 -4.65 1.65 -33.64
CA LEU A 653 -5.05 2.21 -32.33
C LEU A 653 -4.98 1.18 -31.20
N TYR A 654 -5.53 -0.02 -31.45
CA TYR A 654 -5.56 -1.09 -30.46
C TYR A 654 -4.16 -1.57 -30.07
N GLU A 655 -3.27 -1.74 -31.05
CA GLU A 655 -1.90 -2.18 -30.79
C GLU A 655 -1.08 -1.08 -30.12
N PHE A 656 -1.33 0.19 -30.45
CA PHE A 656 -0.73 1.35 -29.79
C PHE A 656 -1.18 1.48 -28.33
N GLU A 657 -2.49 1.38 -28.06
CA GLU A 657 -3.08 1.37 -26.72
C GLU A 657 -2.48 0.24 -25.85
N LYS A 658 -2.37 -0.96 -26.42
CA LYS A 658 -1.79 -2.13 -25.74
C LYS A 658 -0.31 -1.94 -25.42
N ARG A 659 0.48 -1.38 -26.34
CA ARG A 659 1.92 -1.13 -26.12
C ARG A 659 2.18 -0.02 -25.12
N ILE A 660 1.37 1.04 -25.13
CA ILE A 660 1.42 2.08 -24.09
C ILE A 660 1.08 1.51 -22.72
N ALA A 661 0.01 0.71 -22.61
CA ALA A 661 -0.35 0.08 -21.35
C ALA A 661 0.75 -0.86 -20.82
N ASN A 662 1.39 -1.64 -21.70
CA ASN A 662 2.47 -2.54 -21.32
C ASN A 662 3.75 -1.78 -20.91
N GLU A 663 4.14 -0.74 -21.63
CA GLU A 663 5.32 0.04 -21.27
C GLU A 663 5.10 0.91 -20.03
N VAL A 664 3.89 1.41 -19.81
CA VAL A 664 3.56 2.14 -18.59
C VAL A 664 3.53 1.16 -17.41
N ALA A 665 3.03 -0.06 -17.59
CA ALA A 665 3.17 -1.13 -16.62
C ALA A 665 4.64 -1.54 -16.38
N ASP A 666 5.52 -1.47 -17.38
CA ASP A 666 6.97 -1.73 -17.24
C ASP A 666 7.72 -0.54 -16.60
N ILE A 667 7.30 0.70 -16.85
CA ILE A 667 7.78 1.90 -16.15
C ILE A 667 7.32 1.85 -14.70
N GLU A 668 6.05 1.51 -14.45
CA GLU A 668 5.49 1.23 -13.12
C GLU A 668 6.25 0.11 -12.45
N GLN A 669 6.52 -1.02 -13.12
CA GLN A 669 7.38 -2.07 -12.60
C GLN A 669 8.83 -1.62 -12.40
N SER A 670 9.36 -0.67 -13.17
CA SER A 670 10.71 -0.13 -12.93
C SER A 670 10.75 0.81 -11.73
N VAL A 671 9.65 1.51 -11.44
CA VAL A 671 9.45 2.38 -10.26
C VAL A 671 9.08 1.55 -9.02
N VAL A 672 8.37 0.44 -9.19
CA VAL A 672 7.90 -0.48 -8.13
C VAL A 672 8.93 -1.56 -7.82
N ARG A 673 9.67 -2.11 -8.81
CA ARG A 673 10.87 -2.95 -8.56
C ARG A 673 12.00 -2.16 -7.89
N GLN A 674 11.91 -0.82 -7.85
CA GLN A 674 12.85 0.06 -7.15
C GLN A 674 12.49 0.31 -5.66
N ASN A 675 11.43 -0.30 -5.12
CA ASN A 675 11.09 -0.18 -3.69
C ASN A 675 10.25 -1.35 -3.16
N PRO A 676 10.89 -2.36 -2.54
CA PRO A 676 10.24 -3.15 -1.48
C PRO A 676 10.64 -2.69 -0.07
N ASP A 677 11.87 -2.18 0.12
CA ASP A 677 12.48 -2.10 1.47
C ASP A 677 12.47 -0.72 2.15
N ASP A 678 12.15 0.37 1.45
CA ASP A 678 12.26 1.74 2.01
C ASP A 678 10.91 2.39 2.39
N MET A 679 9.85 1.58 2.46
CA MET A 679 8.53 2.00 2.96
C MET A 679 8.38 1.86 4.49
N LEU A 680 9.38 1.32 5.20
CA LEU A 680 9.41 1.19 6.67
C LEU A 680 10.71 1.78 7.24
N GLY A 681 10.72 3.10 7.34
CA GLY A 681 11.52 3.81 8.31
C GLY A 681 10.63 4.90 8.85
N GLY A 682 10.22 4.81 10.11
CA GLY A 682 9.24 5.67 10.75
C GLY A 682 8.61 4.89 11.87
#